data_AF-A0A409WIG3-F1
#
_entry.id   AF-A0A409WIG3-F1
#
_cell.length_a   1.000
_cell.length_b   1.000
_cell.length_c   1.000
_cell.angle_alpha   90.00
_cell.angle_beta   90.00
_cell.angle_gamma   90.00
#
_symmetry.space_group_name_H-M   'P 1'
#
loop_
_entity.id
_entity.type
_entity.pdbx_description
1 polymer ?
#
loop_
_entity_poly.entity_id
_entity_poly.type
_entity_poly.pdbx_seq_one_letter_code
_entity_poly.pdbx_strand_id
1 'polypeptide(L)'
;MPGPGSRSKAKLKSHKPKTPASPMAQGDVSEVQIAEIDNAAGWNVIVNILCGLFELPDLTSRSGLKKVHANFNPIFARIESVCHKNPQNYKIRGAIVGIFAKMCVDSLLRDKLFEKGVLNMIIPLLNIDDTRHLALRSLSTITHHGGSKARIEIAKHSNVLTKLIRDLPDDEKVAELAVVTIAHCISAVVEGAPEPVLKSIDMVDVLKTVLEAIKRPHSRPRSIIDHAIELVSFSSIHIKAYTPAIHFLVAGLRSKDWVTRCTCLGGLIRLYQLEAEDDQRHLDPTKLMDAVSRRLPDHLVDLEMDYGLMRCDIYLTVKSADDFQKAMIACVQTHDLYALGLKEAELILRTEDPVTGKRLNDNAGLPFKMWSESLPMCAKAIRKMNKPNEADSADILDIKYLIMKQRIPDAVSLAKKAIERNPQQAYFYYAITLAADNVQGLRAAKKGLKCKLLTPFVKWQMMQRAVQHAGDMGIKILQDMPEVGDQRWAEGIAFLSSALEDARAYLDGAPPDNRHMKNVIYWFILLTMLMKEDLSLDLHELKPSLEKLKAADDFSTFIGVPPPKTNLRLAQQAAIKYYPAAIKEFSRVYDILDKAKGAEGSTAPNQDRLENDLAAWLDDMKLEDGTMEDIGARCQGSTNHAKVNYDQITLYRCSWCGNPSAVLRKCTCIFDSAIADETVVDDAFVMYHFSRQRMCKDKVLRLRVPKIPLVQAQEDVQRLRCDSER
;
A
#
# COMPACT_ATOMS: atom_id res chain seq x y z
N MET A 1 -11.23 12.11 -62.54
CA MET A 1 -11.94 13.38 -62.76
C MET A 1 -11.82 14.25 -61.52
N PRO A 2 -11.16 15.41 -61.59
CA PRO A 2 -11.14 16.43 -60.55
C PRO A 2 -12.23 17.49 -60.80
N GLY A 3 -12.77 18.09 -59.74
CA GLY A 3 -13.74 19.19 -59.84
C GLY A 3 -14.05 19.81 -58.45
N PRO A 4 -13.72 21.08 -58.19
CA PRO A 4 -13.80 21.71 -56.87
C PRO A 4 -15.06 22.59 -56.69
N GLY A 5 -15.50 22.76 -55.45
CA GLY A 5 -16.57 23.70 -55.07
C GLY A 5 -16.19 24.51 -53.84
N SER A 6 -15.53 25.65 -54.04
CA SER A 6 -15.24 26.64 -53.02
C SER A 6 -16.46 27.55 -52.78
N ARG A 7 -16.92 27.65 -51.53
CA ARG A 7 -17.83 28.72 -51.08
C ARG A 7 -17.11 29.60 -50.08
N SER A 8 -16.61 30.73 -50.57
CA SER A 8 -16.15 31.86 -49.77
C SER A 8 -17.36 32.63 -49.21
N LYS A 9 -17.49 32.71 -47.88
CA LYS A 9 -18.32 33.72 -47.23
C LYS A 9 -17.41 34.84 -46.72
N ALA A 10 -17.51 35.99 -47.36
CA ALA A 10 -16.89 37.24 -46.93
C ALA A 10 -17.48 37.69 -45.58
N LYS A 11 -16.59 37.94 -44.60
CA LYS A 11 -16.93 38.65 -43.36
C LYS A 11 -16.32 40.05 -43.44
N LEU A 12 -17.19 41.06 -43.45
CA LEU A 12 -16.85 42.47 -43.34
C LEU A 12 -16.01 42.72 -42.08
N LYS A 13 -14.79 43.23 -42.26
CA LYS A 13 -13.97 43.82 -41.20
C LYS A 13 -14.37 45.28 -41.04
N SER A 14 -15.04 45.59 -39.93
CA SER A 14 -15.11 46.96 -39.40
C SER A 14 -13.84 47.21 -38.58
N HIS A 15 -12.89 47.96 -39.17
CA HIS A 15 -11.75 48.51 -38.44
C HIS A 15 -12.21 49.81 -37.76
N LYS A 16 -12.39 49.77 -36.43
CA LYS A 16 -12.33 50.98 -35.60
C LYS A 16 -10.90 51.11 -35.07
N PRO A 17 -10.22 52.26 -35.25
CA PRO A 17 -8.87 52.46 -34.70
C PRO A 17 -8.98 52.45 -33.17
N LYS A 18 -8.28 51.53 -32.51
CA LYS A 18 -8.00 51.64 -31.08
C LYS A 18 -6.91 52.68 -30.90
N THR A 19 -7.25 53.75 -30.20
CA THR A 19 -6.30 54.73 -29.65
C THR A 19 -5.23 53.98 -28.84
N PRO A 20 -3.94 54.30 -29.00
CA PRO A 20 -2.91 53.71 -28.15
C PRO A 20 -3.14 54.19 -26.72
N ALA A 21 -3.43 53.25 -25.83
CA ALA A 21 -3.46 53.52 -24.40
C ALA A 21 -2.05 53.95 -23.97
N SER A 22 -1.94 55.14 -23.38
CA SER A 22 -0.73 55.60 -22.72
C SER A 22 -0.22 54.52 -21.76
N PRO A 23 1.09 54.30 -21.65
CA PRO A 23 1.64 53.41 -20.64
C PRO A 23 1.29 54.01 -19.27
N MET A 24 0.30 53.45 -18.59
CA MET A 24 0.02 53.77 -17.20
C MET A 24 1.31 53.52 -16.42
N ALA A 25 1.82 54.60 -15.82
CA ALA A 25 2.96 54.56 -14.93
C ALA A 25 2.74 53.51 -13.83
N GLN A 26 3.84 52.90 -13.42
CA GLN A 26 3.91 51.76 -12.50
C GLN A 26 3.00 51.89 -11.28
N GLY A 27 1.90 51.13 -11.31
CA GLY A 27 1.10 50.59 -10.21
C GLY A 27 1.33 51.15 -8.81
N ASP A 28 0.79 52.34 -8.55
CA ASP A 28 0.33 52.67 -7.21
C ASP A 28 -1.14 52.30 -7.10
N VAL A 29 -1.47 51.50 -6.09
CA VAL A 29 -2.85 51.25 -5.70
C VAL A 29 -3.38 52.58 -5.19
N SER A 30 -4.32 53.18 -5.90
CA SER A 30 -4.86 54.48 -5.49
C SER A 30 -5.54 54.35 -4.11
N GLU A 31 -5.52 55.41 -3.31
CA GLU A 31 -6.21 55.45 -2.01
C GLU A 31 -7.70 55.06 -2.13
N VAL A 32 -8.33 55.39 -3.27
CA VAL A 32 -9.71 55.01 -3.59
C VAL A 32 -9.88 53.50 -3.67
N GLN A 33 -8.94 52.79 -4.32
CA GLN A 33 -8.98 51.32 -4.42
C GLN A 33 -8.69 50.64 -3.09
N ILE A 34 -7.83 51.23 -2.26
CA ILE A 34 -7.60 50.75 -0.89
C ILE A 34 -8.90 50.88 -0.07
N ALA A 35 -9.59 52.02 -0.18
CA ALA A 35 -10.88 52.21 0.48
C ALA A 35 -11.95 51.22 -0.04
N GLU A 36 -11.99 50.91 -1.34
CA GLU A 36 -12.89 49.88 -1.87
C GLU A 36 -12.60 48.49 -1.28
N ILE A 37 -11.33 48.12 -1.14
CA ILE A 37 -10.89 46.85 -0.52
C ILE A 37 -11.26 46.81 0.96
N ASP A 38 -11.03 47.91 1.68
CA ASP A 38 -11.30 47.98 3.11
C ASP A 38 -12.81 47.93 3.42
N ASN A 39 -13.65 48.42 2.50
CA ASN A 39 -15.11 48.39 2.63
C ASN A 39 -15.78 47.14 2.02
N ALA A 40 -15.05 46.30 1.27
CA ALA A 40 -15.64 45.15 0.58
C ALA A 40 -16.10 44.05 1.56
N ALA A 41 -17.35 43.60 1.37
CA ALA A 41 -17.94 42.50 2.12
C ALA A 41 -17.49 41.14 1.55
N GLY A 42 -16.35 40.64 2.03
CA GLY A 42 -15.91 39.26 1.84
C GLY A 42 -14.79 39.03 0.82
N TRP A 43 -14.07 37.94 1.02
CA TRP A 43 -12.81 37.65 0.33
C TRP A 43 -12.92 37.51 -1.19
N ASN A 44 -14.03 36.98 -1.72
CA ASN A 44 -14.20 36.83 -3.17
C ASN A 44 -14.26 38.18 -3.88
N VAL A 45 -14.92 39.17 -3.27
CA VAL A 45 -15.02 40.53 -3.83
C VAL A 45 -13.63 41.18 -3.83
N ILE A 46 -12.92 41.12 -2.71
CA ILE A 46 -11.56 41.68 -2.59
C ILE A 46 -10.60 41.03 -3.59
N VAL A 47 -10.63 39.70 -3.73
CA VAL A 47 -9.81 38.96 -4.71
C VAL A 47 -10.15 39.42 -6.14
N ASN A 48 -11.42 39.63 -6.46
CA ASN A 48 -11.83 40.06 -7.81
C ASN A 48 -11.43 41.51 -8.10
N ILE A 49 -11.51 42.42 -7.11
CA ILE A 49 -11.00 43.79 -7.21
C ILE A 49 -9.50 43.76 -7.53
N LEU A 50 -8.71 42.98 -6.77
CA LEU A 50 -7.28 42.86 -7.02
C LEU A 50 -6.96 42.18 -8.36
N CYS A 51 -7.73 41.16 -8.77
CA CYS A 51 -7.59 40.59 -10.12
C CYS A 51 -7.79 41.66 -11.21
N GLY A 52 -8.77 42.55 -11.05
CA GLY A 52 -8.99 43.68 -11.96
C GLY A 52 -7.83 44.66 -11.95
N LEU A 53 -7.36 45.05 -10.77
CA LEU A 53 -6.21 45.93 -10.57
C LEU A 53 -4.92 45.40 -11.23
N PHE A 54 -4.68 44.11 -11.10
CA PHE A 54 -3.52 43.45 -11.69
C PHE A 54 -3.72 43.06 -13.17
N GLU A 55 -4.90 43.34 -13.73
CA GLU A 55 -5.30 42.95 -15.09
C GLU A 55 -5.13 41.45 -15.34
N LEU A 56 -5.41 40.62 -14.32
CA LEU A 56 -5.26 39.19 -14.44
C LEU A 56 -6.30 38.63 -15.41
N PRO A 57 -5.91 37.66 -16.25
CA PRO A 57 -6.88 36.91 -17.03
C PRO A 57 -7.74 36.08 -16.08
N ASP A 58 -8.89 35.63 -16.56
CA ASP A 58 -9.81 34.81 -15.76
C ASP A 58 -9.13 33.51 -15.26
N LEU A 59 -8.76 33.51 -13.98
CA LEU A 59 -8.11 32.40 -13.28
C LEU A 59 -9.04 31.20 -13.10
N THR A 60 -10.35 31.37 -13.36
CA THR A 60 -11.34 30.29 -13.40
C THR A 60 -11.44 29.64 -14.78
N SER A 61 -10.58 30.03 -15.74
CA SER A 61 -10.54 29.43 -17.06
C SER A 61 -9.16 28.83 -17.35
N ARG A 62 -9.15 27.71 -18.07
CA ARG A 62 -7.92 27.10 -18.58
C ARG A 62 -7.12 28.07 -19.46
N SER A 63 -7.81 28.85 -20.30
CA SER A 63 -7.18 29.88 -21.13
C SER A 63 -6.52 30.98 -20.32
N GLY A 64 -7.11 31.37 -19.19
CA GLY A 64 -6.55 32.38 -18.31
C GLY A 64 -5.31 31.87 -17.58
N LEU A 65 -5.37 30.66 -17.01
CA LEU A 65 -4.19 30.02 -16.41
C LEU A 65 -3.03 29.86 -17.41
N LYS A 66 -3.31 29.49 -18.67
CA LYS A 66 -2.30 29.46 -19.73
C LYS A 66 -1.66 30.84 -19.99
N LYS A 67 -2.46 31.92 -19.95
CA LYS A 67 -1.95 33.30 -20.10
C LYS A 67 -1.11 33.72 -18.89
N VAL A 68 -1.51 33.35 -17.67
CA VAL A 68 -0.69 33.58 -16.46
C VAL A 68 0.63 32.83 -16.59
N HIS A 69 0.62 31.56 -17.01
CA HIS A 69 1.83 30.78 -17.19
C HIS A 69 2.82 31.43 -18.16
N ALA A 70 2.33 31.96 -19.29
CA ALA A 70 3.15 32.66 -20.27
C ALA A 70 3.74 33.99 -19.75
N ASN A 71 3.08 34.62 -18.78
CA ASN A 71 3.45 35.94 -18.26
C ASN A 71 3.72 35.91 -16.75
N PHE A 72 4.19 34.77 -16.23
CA PHE A 72 4.24 34.53 -14.78
C PHE A 72 5.12 35.56 -14.06
N ASN A 73 6.35 35.79 -14.53
CA ASN A 73 7.30 36.68 -13.86
C ASN A 73 6.79 38.14 -13.78
N PRO A 74 6.31 38.77 -14.88
CA PRO A 74 5.73 40.12 -14.81
C PRO A 74 4.50 40.21 -13.89
N ILE A 75 3.63 39.20 -13.93
CA ILE A 75 2.43 39.15 -13.07
C ILE A 75 2.85 39.05 -11.60
N PHE A 76 3.74 38.11 -11.28
CA PHE A 76 4.22 37.90 -9.92
C PHE A 76 4.91 39.15 -9.37
N ALA A 77 5.81 39.78 -10.13
CA ALA A 77 6.50 41.00 -9.71
C ALA A 77 5.53 42.16 -9.40
N ARG A 78 4.43 42.29 -10.16
CA ARG A 78 3.39 43.30 -9.92
C ARG A 78 2.64 43.03 -8.60
N ILE A 79 2.25 41.78 -8.38
CA ILE A 79 1.58 41.34 -7.17
C ILE A 79 2.49 41.53 -5.95
N GLU A 80 3.75 41.12 -6.08
CA GLU A 80 4.78 41.23 -5.05
C GLU A 80 5.05 42.70 -4.68
N SER A 81 5.13 43.60 -5.67
CA SER A 81 5.30 45.04 -5.43
C SER A 81 4.16 45.62 -4.58
N VAL A 82 2.90 45.27 -4.89
CA VAL A 82 1.74 45.71 -4.10
C VAL A 82 1.77 45.13 -2.68
N CYS A 83 2.20 43.88 -2.52
CA CYS A 83 2.39 43.28 -1.20
C CYS A 83 3.44 44.00 -0.36
N HIS A 84 4.58 44.37 -0.97
CA HIS A 84 5.67 45.09 -0.29
C HIS A 84 5.30 46.53 0.07
N LYS A 85 4.52 47.21 -0.78
CA LYS A 85 4.02 48.57 -0.51
C LYS A 85 2.99 48.61 0.63
N ASN A 86 2.31 47.48 0.89
CA ASN A 86 1.20 47.41 1.85
C ASN A 86 1.43 46.33 2.93
N PRO A 87 2.54 46.38 3.70
CA PRO A 87 2.91 45.29 4.61
C PRO A 87 1.90 45.08 5.76
N GLN A 88 1.20 46.15 6.13
CA GLN A 88 0.22 46.17 7.23
C GLN A 88 -1.23 45.94 6.76
N ASN A 89 -1.52 46.03 5.45
CA ASN A 89 -2.87 45.77 4.96
C ASN A 89 -3.07 44.25 4.75
N TYR A 90 -3.57 43.60 5.80
CA TYR A 90 -3.83 42.15 5.79
C TYR A 90 -4.93 41.75 4.80
N LYS A 91 -5.86 42.65 4.42
CA LYS A 91 -6.86 42.39 3.39
C LYS A 91 -6.23 42.26 2.01
N ILE A 92 -5.31 43.17 1.66
CA ILE A 92 -4.53 43.08 0.43
C ILE A 92 -3.71 41.79 0.42
N ARG A 93 -2.96 41.52 1.49
CA ARG A 93 -2.12 40.31 1.60
C ARG A 93 -2.94 39.02 1.53
N GLY A 94 -4.07 38.96 2.23
CA GLY A 94 -5.02 37.85 2.20
C GLY A 94 -5.56 37.62 0.79
N ALA A 95 -6.02 38.66 0.12
CA ALA A 95 -6.55 38.54 -1.24
C ALA A 95 -5.47 38.13 -2.26
N ILE A 96 -4.23 38.58 -2.11
CA ILE A 96 -3.09 38.06 -2.90
C ILE A 96 -2.90 36.55 -2.69
N VAL A 97 -2.96 36.07 -1.44
CA VAL A 97 -2.93 34.63 -1.15
C VAL A 97 -4.12 33.88 -1.77
N GLY A 98 -5.30 34.51 -1.82
CA GLY A 98 -6.46 33.99 -2.55
C GLY A 98 -6.22 33.87 -4.07
N ILE A 99 -5.54 34.85 -4.67
CA ILE A 99 -5.12 34.81 -6.08
C ILE A 99 -4.15 33.65 -6.32
N PHE A 100 -3.13 33.50 -5.47
CA PHE A 100 -2.16 32.42 -5.58
C PHE A 100 -2.81 31.04 -5.43
N ALA A 101 -3.77 30.87 -4.51
CA ALA A 101 -4.50 29.61 -4.39
C ALA A 101 -5.25 29.24 -5.68
N LYS A 102 -5.88 30.21 -6.36
CA LYS A 102 -6.52 29.99 -7.67
C LYS A 102 -5.50 29.57 -8.73
N MET A 103 -4.30 30.14 -8.72
CA MET A 103 -3.22 29.76 -9.64
C MET A 103 -2.69 28.34 -9.35
N CYS A 104 -2.68 27.92 -8.08
CA CYS A 104 -2.14 26.63 -7.65
C CYS A 104 -2.98 25.40 -8.07
N VAL A 105 -4.16 25.62 -8.66
CA VAL A 105 -4.93 24.56 -9.34
C VAL A 105 -4.17 24.03 -10.58
N ASP A 106 -3.28 24.84 -11.17
CA ASP A 106 -2.30 24.37 -12.18
C ASP A 106 -0.99 23.98 -11.49
N SER A 107 -0.52 22.76 -11.74
CA SER A 107 0.66 22.22 -11.06
C SER A 107 1.94 23.00 -11.33
N LEU A 108 2.14 23.54 -12.53
CA LEU A 108 3.36 24.27 -12.89
C LEU A 108 3.36 25.67 -12.28
N LEU A 109 2.20 26.35 -12.30
CA LEU A 109 2.06 27.65 -11.65
C LEU A 109 2.28 27.53 -10.14
N ARG A 110 1.73 26.49 -9.52
CA ARG A 110 1.99 26.18 -8.11
C ARG A 110 3.48 26.04 -7.85
N ASP A 111 4.17 25.19 -8.60
CA ASP A 111 5.59 24.91 -8.35
C ASP A 111 6.44 26.19 -8.49
N LYS A 112 6.14 27.04 -9.49
CA LYS A 112 6.76 28.38 -9.61
C LYS A 112 6.45 29.30 -8.43
N LEU A 113 5.22 29.29 -7.90
CA LEU A 113 4.86 30.07 -6.71
C LEU A 113 5.61 29.60 -5.47
N PHE A 114 5.83 28.29 -5.33
CA PHE A 114 6.63 27.72 -4.23
C PHE A 114 8.11 28.12 -4.33
N GLU A 115 8.69 28.11 -5.53
CA GLU A 115 10.05 28.62 -5.77
C GLU A 115 10.19 30.11 -5.41
N LYS A 116 9.10 30.87 -5.52
CA LYS A 116 9.03 32.27 -5.11
C LYS A 116 8.70 32.47 -3.63
N GLY A 117 8.66 31.41 -2.82
CA GLY A 117 8.48 31.52 -1.37
C GLY A 117 7.06 31.89 -0.93
N VAL A 118 6.02 31.50 -1.70
CA VAL A 118 4.61 31.81 -1.37
C VAL A 118 4.20 31.38 0.04
N LEU A 119 4.81 30.31 0.57
CA LEU A 119 4.51 29.82 1.92
C LEU A 119 4.86 30.85 3.01
N ASN A 120 5.94 31.62 2.83
CA ASN A 120 6.33 32.70 3.74
C ASN A 120 5.29 33.83 3.78
N MET A 121 4.46 33.96 2.73
CA MET A 121 3.35 34.90 2.72
C MET A 121 2.10 34.33 3.39
N ILE A 122 1.84 33.03 3.24
CA ILE A 122 0.63 32.37 3.74
C ILE A 122 0.69 32.14 5.26
N ILE A 123 1.80 31.59 5.77
CA ILE A 123 1.91 31.17 7.18
C ILE A 123 1.65 32.32 8.17
N PRO A 124 2.19 33.55 7.99
CA PRO A 124 1.90 34.66 8.91
C PRO A 124 0.42 35.04 8.98
N LEU A 125 -0.35 34.87 7.89
CA LEU A 125 -1.77 35.22 7.83
C LEU A 125 -2.67 34.25 8.64
N LEU A 126 -2.13 33.11 9.07
CA LEU A 126 -2.82 32.19 9.97
C LEU A 126 -3.05 32.78 11.37
N ASN A 127 -2.19 33.73 11.78
CA ASN A 127 -2.24 34.36 13.10
C ASN A 127 -3.16 35.60 13.15
N ILE A 128 -3.79 35.98 12.04
CA ILE A 128 -4.68 37.15 11.95
C ILE A 128 -6.11 36.64 11.76
N ASP A 129 -7.02 37.02 12.66
CA ASP A 129 -8.40 36.51 12.72
C ASP A 129 -9.12 36.60 11.37
N ASP A 130 -9.11 37.78 10.75
CA ASP A 130 -9.83 38.03 9.51
C ASP A 130 -9.31 37.20 8.32
N THR A 131 -8.01 36.91 8.26
CA THR A 131 -7.38 36.21 7.13
C THR A 131 -7.25 34.70 7.34
N ARG A 132 -7.37 34.23 8.59
CA ARG A 132 -7.06 32.85 8.97
C ARG A 132 -7.77 31.81 8.12
N HIS A 133 -9.09 31.94 7.96
CA HIS A 133 -9.87 31.00 7.16
C HIS A 133 -9.49 31.02 5.68
N LEU A 134 -9.13 32.19 5.14
CA LEU A 134 -8.68 32.28 3.75
C LEU A 134 -7.31 31.61 3.59
N ALA A 135 -6.37 31.88 4.49
CA ALA A 135 -5.04 31.28 4.46
C ALA A 135 -5.09 29.75 4.59
N LEU A 136 -5.89 29.21 5.53
CA LEU A 136 -6.11 27.77 5.67
C LEU A 136 -6.78 27.17 4.42
N ARG A 137 -7.77 27.85 3.85
CA ARG A 137 -8.41 27.41 2.59
C ARG A 137 -7.41 27.38 1.44
N SER A 138 -6.51 28.36 1.36
CA SER A 138 -5.45 28.40 0.37
C SER A 138 -4.48 27.23 0.55
N LEU A 139 -4.04 26.93 1.78
CA LEU A 139 -3.20 25.75 2.05
C LEU A 139 -3.91 24.45 1.68
N SER A 140 -5.17 24.28 2.08
CA SER A 140 -5.98 23.11 1.71
C SER A 140 -6.10 22.95 0.18
N THR A 141 -6.36 24.03 -0.55
CA THR A 141 -6.40 24.01 -2.03
C THR A 141 -5.05 23.63 -2.64
N ILE A 142 -3.97 24.21 -2.12
CA ILE A 142 -2.60 23.93 -2.57
C ILE A 142 -2.22 22.48 -2.34
N THR A 143 -2.57 21.91 -1.18
CA THR A 143 -2.22 20.52 -0.85
C THR A 143 -3.04 19.52 -1.64
N HIS A 144 -4.33 19.78 -1.85
CA HIS A 144 -5.22 18.91 -2.61
C HIS A 144 -4.70 18.68 -4.04
N HIS A 145 -4.24 19.75 -4.70
CA HIS A 145 -3.64 19.64 -6.03
C HIS A 145 -2.11 19.47 -6.02
N GLY A 146 -1.48 19.62 -4.87
CA GLY A 146 -0.03 19.77 -4.66
C GLY A 146 0.80 18.55 -5.02
N GLY A 147 1.97 18.76 -5.63
CA GLY A 147 2.99 17.73 -5.76
C GLY A 147 3.69 17.47 -4.42
N SER A 148 4.40 16.34 -4.32
CA SER A 148 5.07 15.90 -3.09
C SER A 148 5.97 17.00 -2.49
N LYS A 149 6.77 17.72 -3.30
CA LYS A 149 7.63 18.82 -2.84
C LYS A 149 6.86 19.92 -2.10
N ALA A 150 5.74 20.39 -2.65
CA ALA A 150 4.93 21.44 -2.03
C ALA A 150 4.30 20.97 -0.71
N ARG A 151 3.80 19.73 -0.69
CA ARG A 151 3.23 19.08 0.49
C ARG A 151 4.27 18.90 1.61
N ILE A 152 5.49 18.48 1.26
CA ILE A 152 6.62 18.34 2.19
C ILE A 152 6.99 19.69 2.81
N GLU A 153 7.06 20.77 2.03
CA GLU A 153 7.36 22.11 2.57
C GLU A 153 6.26 22.60 3.53
N ILE A 154 4.98 22.37 3.21
CA ILE A 154 3.88 22.71 4.12
C ILE A 154 3.92 21.83 5.38
N ALA A 155 4.28 20.56 5.28
CA ALA A 155 4.35 19.63 6.41
C ALA A 155 5.30 20.12 7.52
N LYS A 156 6.36 20.86 7.17
CA LYS A 156 7.29 21.48 8.14
C LYS A 156 6.61 22.49 9.07
N HIS A 157 5.42 22.98 8.71
CA HIS A 157 4.61 23.91 9.51
C HIS A 157 3.46 23.22 10.25
N SER A 158 3.46 21.89 10.37
CA SER A 158 2.39 21.14 11.06
C SER A 158 2.19 21.61 12.50
N ASN A 159 3.24 22.02 13.21
CA ASN A 159 3.16 22.59 14.55
C ASN A 159 2.35 23.88 14.64
N VAL A 160 2.39 24.73 13.59
CA VAL A 160 1.57 25.95 13.50
C VAL A 160 0.10 25.57 13.34
N LEU A 161 -0.17 24.57 12.50
CA LEU A 161 -1.53 24.09 12.24
C LEU A 161 -2.12 23.38 13.48
N THR A 162 -1.35 22.54 14.17
CA THR A 162 -1.81 21.89 15.42
C THR A 162 -2.06 22.91 16.52
N LYS A 163 -1.20 23.92 16.65
CA LYS A 163 -1.41 25.03 17.58
C LYS A 163 -2.74 25.76 17.30
N LEU A 164 -3.05 26.08 16.04
CA LEU A 164 -4.32 26.72 15.71
C LEU A 164 -5.55 25.91 16.12
N ILE A 165 -5.53 24.59 15.92
CA ILE A 165 -6.64 23.69 16.30
C ILE A 165 -6.87 23.68 17.83
N ARG A 166 -5.79 23.85 18.61
CA ARG A 166 -5.85 23.90 20.08
C ARG A 166 -6.27 25.27 20.59
N ASP A 167 -5.73 26.33 20.00
CA ASP A 167 -5.97 27.71 20.44
C ASP A 167 -7.38 28.20 20.07
N LEU A 168 -8.00 27.61 19.03
CA LEU A 168 -9.33 27.99 18.53
C LEU A 168 -10.26 26.78 18.49
N PRO A 169 -10.59 26.18 19.65
CA PRO A 169 -11.30 24.91 19.67
C PRO A 169 -12.75 24.99 19.18
N ASP A 170 -13.37 26.17 19.27
CA ASP A 170 -14.75 26.45 18.86
C ASP A 170 -14.89 26.82 17.37
N ASP A 171 -13.77 27.03 16.66
CA ASP A 171 -13.77 27.33 15.23
C ASP A 171 -13.67 26.03 14.42
N GLU A 172 -14.82 25.40 14.19
CA GLU A 172 -14.94 24.13 13.43
C GLU A 172 -14.20 24.17 12.09
N LYS A 173 -14.21 25.34 11.42
CA LYS A 173 -13.62 25.51 10.09
C LYS A 173 -12.11 25.60 10.13
N VAL A 174 -11.54 26.20 11.19
CA VAL A 174 -10.10 26.14 11.46
C VAL A 174 -9.69 24.68 11.66
N ALA A 175 -10.43 23.94 12.50
CA ALA A 175 -10.15 22.53 12.75
C ALA A 175 -10.19 21.70 11.46
N GLU A 176 -11.28 21.79 10.69
CA GLU A 176 -11.45 21.05 9.43
C GLU A 176 -10.32 21.34 8.44
N LEU A 177 -10.10 22.62 8.08
CA LEU A 177 -9.12 22.97 7.05
C LEU A 177 -7.68 22.66 7.47
N ALA A 178 -7.35 22.79 8.76
CA ALA A 178 -6.05 22.44 9.29
C ALA A 178 -5.82 20.92 9.24
N VAL A 179 -6.79 20.10 9.67
CA VAL A 179 -6.70 18.63 9.59
C VAL A 179 -6.55 18.16 8.14
N VAL A 180 -7.35 18.67 7.22
CA VAL A 180 -7.25 18.37 5.77
C VAL A 180 -5.84 18.68 5.24
N THR A 181 -5.32 19.86 5.58
CA THR A 181 -3.98 20.29 5.15
C THR A 181 -2.90 19.39 5.73
N ILE A 182 -2.98 19.06 7.03
CA ILE A 182 -2.02 18.17 7.71
C ILE A 182 -2.05 16.78 7.07
N ALA A 183 -3.23 16.20 6.85
CA ALA A 183 -3.40 14.86 6.29
C ALA A 183 -2.68 14.72 4.94
N HIS A 184 -3.02 15.56 3.97
CA HIS A 184 -2.38 15.54 2.64
C HIS A 184 -0.87 15.73 2.71
N CYS A 185 -0.39 16.61 3.59
CA CYS A 185 1.02 16.94 3.71
C CYS A 185 1.84 15.82 4.33
N ILE A 186 1.35 15.25 5.43
CA ILE A 186 2.06 14.18 6.14
C ILE A 186 2.06 12.90 5.33
N SER A 187 0.99 12.55 4.62
CA SER A 187 1.01 11.39 3.70
C SER A 187 2.18 11.49 2.71
N ALA A 188 2.41 12.68 2.13
CA ALA A 188 3.54 12.89 1.23
C ALA A 188 4.91 12.79 1.91
N VAL A 189 5.01 13.12 3.21
CA VAL A 189 6.24 12.95 3.98
C VAL A 189 6.52 11.48 4.23
N VAL A 190 5.51 10.72 4.67
CA VAL A 190 5.64 9.30 5.00
C VAL A 190 5.95 8.43 3.78
N GLU A 191 5.43 8.79 2.61
CA GLU A 191 5.61 8.00 1.38
C GLU A 191 6.98 8.16 0.72
N GLY A 192 7.75 9.22 1.00
CA GLY A 192 9.01 9.40 0.30
C GLY A 192 9.85 10.62 0.66
N ALA A 193 9.55 11.36 1.73
CA ALA A 193 10.42 12.45 2.14
C ALA A 193 11.73 11.93 2.77
N PRO A 194 12.81 12.73 2.74
CA PRO A 194 14.02 12.45 3.49
C PRO A 194 13.74 12.35 5.00
N GLU A 195 14.41 11.39 5.66
CA GLU A 195 14.34 11.15 7.11
C GLU A 195 14.45 12.43 7.99
N PRO A 196 15.29 13.43 7.68
CA PRO A 196 15.36 14.66 8.46
C PRO A 196 14.03 15.45 8.52
N VAL A 197 13.22 15.40 7.46
CA VAL A 197 11.92 16.08 7.45
C VAL A 197 10.95 15.37 8.37
N LEU A 198 10.89 14.04 8.30
CA LEU A 198 10.03 13.26 9.18
C LEU A 198 10.36 13.52 10.66
N LYS A 199 11.65 13.57 11.01
CA LYS A 199 12.13 13.88 12.37
C LYS A 199 11.80 15.31 12.84
N SER A 200 11.57 16.24 11.90
CA SER A 200 11.20 17.62 12.24
C SER A 200 9.71 17.77 12.62
N ILE A 201 8.89 16.74 12.34
CA ILE A 201 7.46 16.74 12.62
C ILE A 201 7.23 15.99 13.93
N ASP A 202 6.63 16.66 14.90
CA ASP A 202 6.13 15.99 16.11
C ASP A 202 4.85 15.21 15.77
N MET A 203 5.06 13.98 15.29
CA MET A 203 3.95 13.11 14.87
C MET A 203 2.98 12.82 16.02
N VAL A 204 3.47 12.74 17.26
CA VAL A 204 2.61 12.46 18.42
C VAL A 204 1.72 13.66 18.72
N ASP A 205 2.25 14.89 18.72
CA ASP A 205 1.44 16.10 18.90
C ASP A 205 0.40 16.26 17.78
N VAL A 206 0.79 15.99 16.53
CA VAL A 206 -0.12 16.02 15.39
C VAL A 206 -1.29 15.07 15.59
N LEU A 207 -1.00 13.78 15.82
CA LEU A 207 -2.05 12.77 15.97
C LEU A 207 -2.94 13.06 17.18
N LYS A 208 -2.34 13.45 18.30
CA LYS A 208 -3.09 13.85 19.49
C LYS A 208 -4.05 14.99 19.20
N THR A 209 -3.57 16.03 18.53
CA THR A 209 -4.39 17.20 18.20
C THR A 209 -5.53 16.85 17.25
N VAL A 210 -5.25 16.04 16.23
CA VAL A 210 -6.25 15.60 15.24
C VAL A 210 -7.31 14.70 15.88
N LEU A 211 -6.90 13.70 16.69
CA LEU A 211 -7.83 12.80 17.36
C LEU A 211 -8.71 13.51 18.40
N GLU A 212 -8.19 14.53 19.09
CA GLU A 212 -9.01 15.36 19.98
C GLU A 212 -9.95 16.30 19.21
N ALA A 213 -9.56 16.77 18.02
CA ALA A 213 -10.41 17.61 17.17
C ALA A 213 -11.63 16.84 16.62
N ILE A 214 -11.46 15.59 16.19
CA ILE A 214 -12.57 14.79 15.63
C ILE A 214 -13.57 14.29 16.67
N LYS A 215 -13.18 14.26 17.96
CA LYS A 215 -14.10 13.93 19.07
C LYS A 215 -15.11 15.05 19.36
N ARG A 216 -14.83 16.28 18.89
CA ARG A 216 -15.72 17.44 19.09
C ARG A 216 -16.95 17.34 18.19
N PRO A 217 -18.10 17.91 18.59
CA PRO A 217 -19.23 18.06 17.68
C PRO A 217 -18.84 18.99 16.51
N HIS A 218 -19.18 18.59 15.28
CA HIS A 218 -19.00 19.42 14.08
C HIS A 218 -20.31 19.45 13.29
N SER A 219 -20.62 20.59 12.68
CA SER A 219 -21.75 20.73 11.76
C SER A 219 -21.58 19.89 10.48
N ARG A 220 -20.33 19.65 10.04
CA ARG A 220 -19.98 18.89 8.83
C ARG A 220 -18.84 17.89 9.12
N PRO A 221 -19.11 16.83 9.89
CA PRO A 221 -18.07 15.97 10.45
C PRO A 221 -17.37 15.07 9.42
N ARG A 222 -17.98 14.81 8.26
CA ARG A 222 -17.44 13.88 7.24
C ARG A 222 -16.01 14.24 6.83
N SER A 223 -15.81 15.49 6.44
CA SER A 223 -14.54 15.99 5.89
C SER A 223 -13.38 15.81 6.90
N ILE A 224 -13.54 16.31 8.12
CA ILE A 224 -12.48 16.22 9.14
C ILE A 224 -12.18 14.77 9.56
N ILE A 225 -13.20 13.90 9.66
CA ILE A 225 -13.00 12.51 10.07
C ILE A 225 -12.36 11.68 8.94
N ASP A 226 -12.82 11.82 7.69
CA ASP A 226 -12.23 11.10 6.54
C ASP A 226 -10.72 11.40 6.43
N HIS A 227 -10.31 12.67 6.55
CA HIS A 227 -8.89 13.05 6.49
C HIS A 227 -8.11 12.65 7.76
N ALA A 228 -8.76 12.53 8.92
CA ALA A 228 -8.12 11.96 10.11
C ALA A 228 -7.85 10.46 9.95
N ILE A 229 -8.78 9.71 9.35
CA ILE A 229 -8.59 8.29 9.00
C ILE A 229 -7.41 8.15 8.03
N GLU A 230 -7.38 8.97 6.98
CA GLU A 230 -6.29 9.00 6.01
C GLU A 230 -4.94 9.26 6.69
N LEU A 231 -4.86 10.34 7.48
CA LEU A 231 -3.66 10.72 8.20
C LEU A 231 -3.16 9.59 9.11
N VAL A 232 -4.02 9.06 9.99
CA VAL A 232 -3.63 8.05 10.98
C VAL A 232 -3.25 6.73 10.30
N SER A 233 -3.97 6.35 9.24
CA SER A 233 -3.68 5.13 8.49
C SER A 233 -2.33 5.22 7.76
N PHE A 234 -2.07 6.30 7.01
CA PHE A 234 -0.83 6.41 6.25
C PHE A 234 0.38 6.66 7.12
N SER A 235 0.23 7.39 8.23
CA SER A 235 1.34 7.62 9.15
C SER A 235 1.64 6.44 10.07
N SER A 236 0.78 5.42 10.14
CA SER A 236 0.88 4.25 11.03
C SER A 236 2.28 3.64 11.14
N ILE A 237 3.03 3.50 10.05
CA ILE A 237 4.40 2.95 10.03
C ILE A 237 5.37 3.70 10.96
N HIS A 238 5.07 4.96 11.29
CA HIS A 238 5.89 5.83 12.14
C HIS A 238 5.30 6.06 13.55
N ILE A 239 4.18 5.42 13.90
CA ILE A 239 3.45 5.67 15.16
C ILE A 239 3.64 4.50 16.14
N LYS A 240 4.87 4.26 16.59
CA LYS A 240 5.18 3.06 17.39
C LYS A 240 4.65 3.04 18.83
N ALA A 241 4.08 4.14 19.34
CA ALA A 241 3.76 4.25 20.77
C ALA A 241 2.53 5.11 21.10
N TYR A 242 1.71 5.49 20.13
CA TYR A 242 0.54 6.33 20.40
C TYR A 242 -0.74 5.49 20.40
N THR A 243 -1.05 4.90 21.56
CA THR A 243 -2.20 4.00 21.78
C THR A 243 -3.55 4.57 21.28
N PRO A 244 -3.89 5.86 21.45
CA PRO A 244 -5.14 6.40 20.90
C PRO A 244 -5.27 6.29 19.38
N ALA A 245 -4.16 6.36 18.62
CA ALA A 245 -4.22 6.11 17.18
C ALA A 245 -4.52 4.64 16.85
N ILE A 246 -3.98 3.71 17.65
CA ILE A 246 -4.31 2.28 17.52
C ILE A 246 -5.79 2.06 17.85
N HIS A 247 -6.29 2.65 18.95
CA HIS A 247 -7.70 2.61 19.31
C HIS A 247 -8.58 3.16 18.18
N PHE A 248 -8.19 4.29 17.58
CA PHE A 248 -8.92 4.89 16.48
C PHE A 248 -8.99 3.97 15.26
N LEU A 249 -7.88 3.32 14.87
CA LEU A 249 -7.87 2.36 13.76
C LEU A 249 -8.70 1.10 14.08
N VAL A 250 -8.60 0.54 15.30
CA VAL A 250 -9.37 -0.65 15.69
C VAL A 250 -10.87 -0.37 15.72
N ALA A 251 -11.29 0.81 16.20
CA ALA A 251 -12.69 1.22 16.16
C ALA A 251 -13.20 1.39 14.71
N GLY A 252 -12.35 1.86 13.80
CA GLY A 252 -12.70 2.05 12.39
C GLY A 252 -13.01 0.77 11.62
N LEU A 253 -12.56 -0.38 12.11
CA LEU A 253 -12.99 -1.69 11.60
C LEU A 253 -14.51 -1.90 11.71
N ARG A 254 -15.20 -1.08 12.51
CA ARG A 254 -16.65 -1.16 12.78
C ARG A 254 -17.48 -0.08 12.09
N SER A 255 -16.87 0.82 11.30
CA SER A 255 -17.62 1.77 10.47
C SER A 255 -18.57 1.03 9.52
N LYS A 256 -19.68 1.62 9.10
CA LYS A 256 -20.55 1.03 8.06
C LYS A 256 -19.97 1.18 6.64
N ASP A 257 -18.96 2.03 6.47
CA ASP A 257 -18.29 2.27 5.20
C ASP A 257 -17.09 1.33 4.99
N TRP A 258 -17.15 0.50 3.94
CA TRP A 258 -16.11 -0.47 3.62
C TRP A 258 -14.74 0.17 3.31
N VAL A 259 -14.73 1.36 2.69
CA VAL A 259 -13.49 2.11 2.43
C VAL A 259 -12.82 2.48 3.74
N THR A 260 -13.60 2.98 4.71
CA THR A 260 -13.12 3.30 6.06
C THR A 260 -12.57 2.05 6.76
N ARG A 261 -13.34 0.96 6.77
CA ARG A 261 -12.93 -0.33 7.37
C ARG A 261 -11.56 -0.79 6.85
N CYS A 262 -11.40 -0.83 5.54
CA CYS A 262 -10.17 -1.30 4.89
C CYS A 262 -9.01 -0.32 5.04
N THR A 263 -9.30 0.99 5.04
CA THR A 263 -8.28 2.01 5.32
C THR A 263 -7.71 1.84 6.71
N CYS A 264 -8.56 1.61 7.71
CA CYS A 264 -8.15 1.35 9.07
C CYS A 264 -7.39 0.01 9.23
N LEU A 265 -7.88 -1.07 8.60
CA LEU A 265 -7.19 -2.37 8.64
C LEU A 265 -5.79 -2.30 8.01
N GLY A 266 -5.66 -1.67 6.85
CA GLY A 266 -4.36 -1.51 6.21
C GLY A 266 -3.42 -0.61 7.02
N GLY A 267 -3.95 0.38 7.75
CA GLY A 267 -3.18 1.14 8.76
C GLY A 267 -2.66 0.26 9.90
N LEU A 268 -3.49 -0.64 10.44
CA LEU A 268 -3.07 -1.58 11.50
C LEU A 268 -2.00 -2.57 11.01
N ILE A 269 -2.12 -3.08 9.79
CA ILE A 269 -1.11 -3.98 9.21
C ILE A 269 0.22 -3.25 9.00
N ARG A 270 0.17 -2.00 8.53
CA ARG A 270 1.35 -1.18 8.22
C ARG A 270 2.06 -0.65 9.47
N LEU A 271 1.33 -0.44 10.58
CA LEU A 271 1.86 -0.02 11.89
C LEU A 271 3.11 -0.82 12.32
N TYR A 272 3.09 -2.13 12.07
CA TYR A 272 4.13 -3.05 12.54
C TYR A 272 5.22 -3.35 11.50
N GLN A 273 5.17 -2.71 10.32
CA GLN A 273 6.05 -3.02 9.19
C GLN A 273 7.55 -2.96 9.51
N LEU A 274 7.97 -2.01 10.35
CA LEU A 274 9.39 -1.82 10.67
C LEU A 274 9.93 -2.79 11.72
N GLU A 275 9.05 -3.46 12.47
CA GLU A 275 9.42 -4.42 13.52
C GLU A 275 9.11 -5.86 13.14
N ALA A 276 8.39 -6.05 12.03
CA ALA A 276 7.97 -7.36 11.64
C ALA A 276 9.12 -8.24 11.18
N GLU A 277 9.03 -9.48 11.63
CA GLU A 277 9.86 -10.57 11.16
C GLU A 277 9.31 -11.10 9.83
N ASP A 278 10.21 -11.58 8.98
CA ASP A 278 9.81 -12.39 7.85
C ASP A 278 9.10 -13.65 8.36
N ASP A 279 8.05 -14.05 7.64
CA ASP A 279 7.38 -15.31 7.91
C ASP A 279 8.36 -16.47 7.72
N GLN A 280 8.54 -17.29 8.76
CA GLN A 280 9.51 -18.38 8.75
C GLN A 280 9.00 -19.52 7.90
N ARG A 281 9.57 -19.67 6.70
CA ARG A 281 9.22 -20.74 5.75
C ARG A 281 10.08 -21.99 5.89
N HIS A 282 11.26 -21.85 6.49
CA HIS A 282 12.23 -22.93 6.57
C HIS A 282 12.07 -23.68 7.88
N LEU A 283 11.83 -24.98 7.79
CA LEU A 283 11.80 -25.88 8.92
C LEU A 283 13.20 -26.48 9.09
N ASP A 284 13.81 -26.33 10.27
CA ASP A 284 15.08 -27.01 10.57
C ASP A 284 14.78 -28.51 10.75
N PRO A 285 15.29 -29.39 9.87
CA PRO A 285 14.99 -30.82 9.94
C PRO A 285 15.52 -31.45 11.22
N THR A 286 16.61 -30.93 11.79
CA THR A 286 17.18 -31.45 13.03
C THR A 286 16.27 -31.15 14.21
N LYS A 287 15.74 -29.93 14.29
CA LYS A 287 14.77 -29.54 15.32
C LYS A 287 13.46 -30.30 15.18
N LEU A 288 12.99 -30.52 13.96
CA LEU A 288 11.80 -31.33 13.71
C LEU A 288 12.00 -32.77 14.22
N MET A 289 13.12 -33.41 13.86
CA MET A 289 13.38 -34.80 14.29
C MET A 289 13.58 -34.89 15.81
N ASP A 290 14.21 -33.90 16.43
CA ASP A 290 14.30 -33.79 17.89
C ASP A 290 12.94 -33.53 18.57
N ALA A 291 12.05 -32.79 17.92
CA ALA A 291 10.68 -32.62 18.40
C ALA A 291 9.88 -33.92 18.30
N VAL A 292 9.97 -34.64 17.19
CA VAL A 292 9.23 -35.88 16.95
C VAL A 292 9.75 -37.03 17.81
N SER A 293 11.03 -37.02 18.21
CA SER A 293 11.57 -37.99 19.16
C SER A 293 11.03 -37.77 20.59
N ARG A 294 10.56 -36.55 20.88
CA ARG A 294 9.85 -36.21 22.11
C ARG A 294 8.36 -36.52 21.95
N ARG A 295 7.71 -36.92 23.04
CA ARG A 295 6.25 -37.05 23.05
C ARG A 295 5.62 -35.67 22.94
N LEU A 296 4.69 -35.48 21.99
CA LEU A 296 3.85 -34.29 21.89
C LEU A 296 3.05 -34.07 23.20
N PRO A 297 2.82 -32.82 23.62
CA PRO A 297 1.87 -32.51 24.69
C PRO A 297 0.51 -33.17 24.45
N ASP A 298 -0.14 -33.68 25.51
CA ASP A 298 -1.36 -34.48 25.40
C ASP A 298 -2.48 -33.75 24.63
N HIS A 299 -2.65 -32.44 24.85
CA HIS A 299 -3.65 -31.65 24.14
C HIS A 299 -3.39 -31.53 22.64
N LEU A 300 -2.13 -31.61 22.19
CA LEU A 300 -1.79 -31.63 20.77
C LEU A 300 -1.98 -33.02 20.17
N VAL A 301 -1.66 -34.08 20.95
CA VAL A 301 -1.92 -35.47 20.54
C VAL A 301 -3.40 -35.69 20.30
N ASP A 302 -4.27 -35.22 21.21
CA ASP A 302 -5.72 -35.34 21.06
C ASP A 302 -6.20 -34.69 19.76
N LEU A 303 -5.70 -33.49 19.44
CA LEU A 303 -6.02 -32.79 18.18
C LEU A 303 -5.55 -33.55 16.93
N GLU A 304 -4.34 -34.12 16.96
CA GLU A 304 -3.84 -34.94 15.85
C GLU A 304 -4.64 -36.23 15.67
N MET A 305 -5.04 -36.86 16.78
CA MET A 305 -5.82 -38.10 16.76
C MET A 305 -7.24 -37.86 16.25
N ASP A 306 -7.89 -36.77 16.70
CA ASP A 306 -9.22 -36.37 16.24
C ASP A 306 -9.25 -36.04 14.74
N TYR A 307 -8.19 -35.40 14.22
CA TYR A 307 -8.07 -35.12 12.79
C TYR A 307 -7.65 -36.34 11.95
N GLY A 308 -6.83 -37.20 12.55
CA GLY A 308 -6.23 -38.38 11.95
C GLY A 308 -4.72 -38.20 11.70
N LEU A 309 -3.91 -38.80 12.58
CA LEU A 309 -2.44 -38.69 12.63
C LEU A 309 -1.74 -38.81 11.27
N MET A 310 -2.15 -39.77 10.44
CA MET A 310 -1.54 -40.03 9.13
C MET A 310 -1.76 -38.91 8.09
N ARG A 311 -2.64 -37.95 8.41
CA ARG A 311 -2.97 -36.79 7.58
C ARG A 311 -2.32 -35.49 8.10
N CYS A 312 -1.66 -35.54 9.26
CA CYS A 312 -0.99 -34.38 9.88
C CYS A 312 0.30 -34.02 9.12
N ASP A 313 0.61 -32.73 9.04
CA ASP A 313 1.74 -32.21 8.26
C ASP A 313 3.10 -32.65 8.85
N ILE A 314 3.22 -32.68 10.18
CA ILE A 314 4.40 -33.16 10.92
C ILE A 314 4.65 -34.63 10.56
N TYR A 315 3.62 -35.47 10.68
CA TYR A 315 3.72 -36.90 10.33
C TYR A 315 4.12 -37.09 8.87
N LEU A 316 3.42 -36.43 7.94
CA LEU A 316 3.70 -36.51 6.50
C LEU A 316 5.11 -36.02 6.17
N THR A 317 5.62 -35.00 6.87
CA THR A 317 6.97 -34.48 6.67
C THR A 317 8.02 -35.48 7.15
N VAL A 318 7.88 -36.03 8.36
CA VAL A 318 8.79 -37.06 8.89
C VAL A 318 8.80 -38.30 7.99
N LYS A 319 7.61 -38.77 7.59
CA LYS A 319 7.48 -39.93 6.71
C LYS A 319 8.11 -39.66 5.34
N SER A 320 8.02 -38.44 4.84
CA SER A 320 8.66 -38.03 3.58
C SER A 320 10.17 -37.90 3.69
N ALA A 321 10.70 -37.47 4.82
CA ALA A 321 12.13 -37.49 5.08
C ALA A 321 12.68 -38.92 5.10
N ASP A 322 11.99 -39.86 5.76
CA ASP A 322 12.35 -41.29 5.76
C ASP A 322 12.32 -41.91 4.35
N ASP A 323 11.22 -41.69 3.61
CA ASP A 323 11.09 -42.18 2.24
C ASP A 323 12.14 -41.57 1.30
N PHE A 324 12.44 -40.27 1.47
CA PHE A 324 13.51 -39.58 0.73
C PHE A 324 14.87 -40.22 1.03
N GLN A 325 15.23 -40.40 2.30
CA GLN A 325 16.50 -40.99 2.70
C GLN A 325 16.66 -42.40 2.12
N LYS A 326 15.61 -43.22 2.13
CA LYS A 326 15.61 -44.55 1.51
C LYS A 326 15.84 -44.47 -0.01
N ALA A 327 15.18 -43.55 -0.69
CA ALA A 327 15.37 -43.33 -2.13
C ALA A 327 16.81 -42.89 -2.45
N MET A 328 17.39 -42.00 -1.65
CA MET A 328 18.78 -41.57 -1.82
C MET A 328 19.77 -42.72 -1.60
N ILE A 329 19.59 -43.54 -0.57
CA ILE A 329 20.44 -44.72 -0.33
C ILE A 329 20.34 -45.71 -1.50
N ALA A 330 19.13 -45.97 -1.98
CA ALA A 330 18.93 -46.83 -3.15
C ALA A 330 19.62 -46.26 -4.40
N CYS A 331 19.54 -44.93 -4.62
CA CYS A 331 20.25 -44.27 -5.72
C CYS A 331 21.77 -44.36 -5.57
N VAL A 332 22.33 -44.25 -4.37
CA VAL A 332 23.77 -44.44 -4.14
C VAL A 332 24.20 -45.87 -4.50
N GLN A 333 23.36 -46.86 -4.22
CA GLN A 333 23.67 -48.28 -4.49
C GLN A 333 23.50 -48.65 -5.97
N THR A 334 22.51 -48.08 -6.65
CA THR A 334 22.10 -48.48 -8.01
C THR A 334 22.51 -47.49 -9.10
N HIS A 335 22.88 -46.26 -8.72
CA HIS A 335 23.06 -45.12 -9.61
C HIS A 335 21.83 -44.81 -10.49
N ASP A 336 20.63 -45.25 -10.09
CA ASP A 336 19.38 -45.04 -10.83
C ASP A 336 18.74 -43.68 -10.52
N LEU A 337 19.17 -42.65 -11.24
CA LEU A 337 18.60 -41.29 -11.17
C LEU A 337 17.16 -41.21 -11.68
N TYR A 338 16.71 -42.17 -12.48
CA TYR A 338 15.35 -42.18 -13.01
C TYR A 338 14.36 -42.61 -11.92
N ALA A 339 14.65 -43.72 -11.23
CA ALA A 339 13.85 -44.18 -10.10
C ALA A 339 13.84 -43.15 -8.96
N LEU A 340 14.99 -42.53 -8.68
CA LEU A 340 15.08 -41.44 -7.71
C LEU A 340 14.16 -40.28 -8.11
N GLY A 341 14.24 -39.83 -9.37
CA GLY A 341 13.45 -38.70 -9.85
C GLY A 341 11.94 -38.89 -9.76
N LEU A 342 11.45 -40.08 -10.11
CA LEU A 342 10.02 -40.41 -9.95
C LEU A 342 9.60 -40.33 -8.48
N LYS A 343 10.46 -40.82 -7.58
CA LYS A 343 10.18 -40.77 -6.14
C LYS A 343 10.23 -39.35 -5.57
N GLU A 344 11.21 -38.55 -5.98
CA GLU A 344 11.31 -37.14 -5.56
C GLU A 344 10.10 -36.32 -6.03
N ALA A 345 9.62 -36.54 -7.25
CA ALA A 345 8.43 -35.87 -7.78
C ALA A 345 7.17 -36.21 -6.96
N GLU A 346 6.98 -37.47 -6.58
CA GLU A 346 5.91 -37.90 -5.67
C GLU A 346 6.01 -37.20 -4.30
N LEU A 347 7.23 -37.13 -3.73
CA LEU A 347 7.46 -36.55 -2.40
C LEU A 347 7.22 -35.04 -2.36
N ILE A 348 7.60 -34.30 -3.42
CA ILE A 348 7.34 -32.85 -3.55
C ILE A 348 5.83 -32.56 -3.54
N LEU A 349 5.01 -33.46 -4.07
CA LEU A 349 3.55 -33.31 -4.06
C LEU A 349 2.92 -33.70 -2.72
N ARG A 350 3.69 -34.31 -1.80
CA ARG A 350 3.23 -34.77 -0.48
C ARG A 350 3.62 -33.82 0.65
N THR A 351 4.77 -33.15 0.56
CA THR A 351 5.22 -32.15 1.53
C THR A 351 6.13 -31.11 0.86
N GLU A 352 6.32 -29.94 1.47
CA GLU A 352 7.15 -28.90 0.86
C GLU A 352 8.64 -29.23 0.91
N ASP A 353 9.14 -29.86 1.98
CA ASP A 353 10.59 -29.94 2.20
C ASP A 353 11.09 -31.38 2.41
N PRO A 354 10.95 -32.27 1.41
CA PRO A 354 11.54 -33.60 1.50
C PRO A 354 13.08 -33.55 1.35
N VAL A 355 13.64 -32.49 0.75
CA VAL A 355 15.06 -32.42 0.36
C VAL A 355 15.84 -31.53 1.32
N THR A 356 16.24 -32.10 2.45
CA THR A 356 17.17 -31.42 3.36
C THR A 356 18.51 -31.22 2.65
N GLY A 357 18.98 -29.99 2.48
CA GLY A 357 20.20 -29.63 1.72
C GLY A 357 21.52 -30.12 2.32
N LYS A 358 21.53 -31.26 3.03
CA LYS A 358 22.72 -31.86 3.61
C LYS A 358 23.72 -32.22 2.51
N ARG A 359 25.00 -31.98 2.79
CA ARG A 359 26.09 -32.41 1.92
C ARG A 359 26.19 -33.92 1.92
N LEU A 360 26.39 -34.48 0.73
CA LEU A 360 26.78 -35.87 0.59
C LEU A 360 28.23 -36.05 1.04
N ASN A 361 28.59 -37.24 1.50
CA ASN A 361 30.01 -37.61 1.61
C ASN A 361 30.61 -37.59 0.19
N ASP A 362 31.72 -36.86 0.00
CA ASP A 362 32.31 -36.56 -1.32
C ASP A 362 32.65 -37.80 -2.19
N ASN A 363 32.52 -39.02 -1.67
CA ASN A 363 32.94 -40.28 -2.31
C ASN A 363 31.78 -41.21 -2.73
N ALA A 364 30.53 -40.77 -2.75
CA ALA A 364 29.39 -41.64 -3.09
C ALA A 364 29.19 -41.93 -4.60
N GLY A 365 30.08 -41.42 -5.47
CA GLY A 365 30.02 -41.69 -6.92
C GLY A 365 28.80 -41.09 -7.65
N LEU A 366 28.08 -40.15 -7.02
CA LEU A 366 26.94 -39.47 -7.63
C LEU A 366 27.38 -38.21 -8.39
N PRO A 367 26.64 -37.80 -9.43
CA PRO A 367 27.01 -36.65 -10.27
C PRO A 367 26.72 -35.28 -9.62
N PHE A 368 26.28 -35.24 -8.37
CA PHE A 368 25.96 -34.02 -7.62
C PHE A 368 26.53 -34.08 -6.19
N LYS A 369 26.74 -32.91 -5.58
CA LYS A 369 27.35 -32.79 -4.24
C LYS A 369 26.31 -32.50 -3.15
N MET A 370 25.26 -31.78 -3.52
CA MET A 370 24.13 -31.49 -2.64
C MET A 370 22.89 -32.24 -3.11
N TRP A 371 22.07 -32.70 -2.17
CA TRP A 371 20.81 -33.35 -2.50
C TRP A 371 19.88 -32.47 -3.32
N SER A 372 19.85 -31.14 -3.11
CA SER A 372 19.06 -30.25 -3.97
C SER A 372 19.49 -30.25 -5.45
N GLU A 373 20.73 -30.64 -5.74
CA GLU A 373 21.26 -30.70 -7.11
C GLU A 373 20.87 -32.00 -7.84
N SER A 374 20.30 -32.99 -7.13
CA SER A 374 19.74 -34.20 -7.78
C SER A 374 18.56 -33.84 -8.69
N LEU A 375 17.70 -32.92 -8.26
CA LEU A 375 16.45 -32.55 -8.92
C LEU A 375 16.59 -32.33 -10.45
N PRO A 376 17.45 -31.42 -10.95
CA PRO A 376 17.60 -31.22 -12.39
C PRO A 376 18.22 -32.44 -13.11
N MET A 377 19.03 -33.25 -12.42
CA MET A 377 19.63 -34.45 -13.01
C MET A 377 18.62 -35.59 -13.14
N CYS A 378 17.80 -35.78 -12.11
CA CYS A 378 16.62 -36.65 -12.09
C CYS A 378 15.62 -36.25 -13.19
N ALA A 379 15.30 -34.96 -13.32
CA ALA A 379 14.43 -34.45 -14.38
C ALA A 379 14.97 -34.79 -15.78
N LYS A 380 16.29 -34.63 -15.99
CA LYS A 380 16.95 -35.03 -17.23
C LYS A 380 16.88 -36.55 -17.48
N ALA A 381 17.05 -37.37 -16.43
CA ALA A 381 16.94 -38.82 -16.53
C ALA A 381 15.52 -39.27 -16.93
N ILE A 382 14.48 -38.66 -16.35
CA ILE A 382 13.07 -38.89 -16.72
C ILE A 382 12.83 -38.54 -18.19
N ARG A 383 13.27 -37.36 -18.65
CA ARG A 383 13.09 -36.93 -20.05
C ARG A 383 13.79 -37.87 -21.04
N LYS A 384 14.93 -38.46 -20.66
CA LYS A 384 15.66 -39.43 -21.50
C LYS A 384 14.87 -40.71 -21.78
N MET A 385 13.97 -41.12 -20.88
CA MET A 385 13.10 -42.29 -21.10
C MET A 385 12.00 -42.03 -22.13
N ASN A 386 11.75 -40.76 -22.49
CA ASN A 386 10.79 -40.35 -23.51
C ASN A 386 9.36 -40.88 -23.27
N LYS A 387 8.94 -40.92 -22.00
CA LYS A 387 7.59 -41.34 -21.58
C LYS A 387 6.69 -40.11 -21.37
N PRO A 388 5.67 -39.87 -22.22
CA PRO A 388 4.87 -38.65 -22.13
C PRO A 388 4.12 -38.46 -20.80
N ASN A 389 3.70 -39.56 -20.15
CA ASN A 389 2.99 -39.55 -18.87
C ASN A 389 3.87 -39.14 -17.68
N GLU A 390 5.19 -39.06 -17.85
CA GLU A 390 6.15 -38.70 -16.79
C GLU A 390 6.74 -37.30 -16.99
N ALA A 391 6.37 -36.61 -18.08
CA ALA A 391 6.88 -35.27 -18.40
C ALA A 391 6.59 -34.25 -17.28
N ASP A 392 5.42 -34.36 -16.64
CA ASP A 392 5.06 -33.48 -15.52
C ASP A 392 5.93 -33.71 -14.30
N SER A 393 6.39 -34.95 -14.07
CA SER A 393 7.30 -35.25 -12.94
C SER A 393 8.64 -34.55 -13.15
N ALA A 394 9.17 -34.55 -14.38
CA ALA A 394 10.39 -33.82 -14.70
C ALA A 394 10.23 -32.30 -14.49
N ASP A 395 9.09 -31.73 -14.89
CA ASP A 395 8.84 -30.29 -14.72
C ASP A 395 8.62 -29.90 -13.25
N ILE A 396 7.96 -30.74 -12.44
CA ILE A 396 7.83 -30.55 -10.98
C ILE A 396 9.21 -30.45 -10.32
N LEU A 397 10.15 -31.33 -10.68
CA LEU A 397 11.52 -31.32 -10.15
C LEU A 397 12.27 -30.02 -10.50
N ASP A 398 12.22 -29.59 -11.76
CA ASP A 398 12.88 -28.36 -12.19
C ASP A 398 12.24 -27.12 -11.55
N ILE A 399 10.91 -27.06 -11.49
CA ILE A 399 10.18 -25.97 -10.80
C ILE A 399 10.59 -25.92 -9.33
N LYS A 400 10.63 -27.07 -8.64
CA LYS A 400 11.05 -27.14 -7.24
C LYS A 400 12.48 -26.64 -7.06
N TYR A 401 13.41 -27.07 -7.93
CA TYR A 401 14.78 -26.60 -7.90
C TYR A 401 14.86 -25.08 -8.06
N LEU A 402 14.12 -24.50 -9.02
CA LEU A 402 14.08 -23.05 -9.23
C LEU A 402 13.52 -22.30 -8.02
N ILE A 403 12.46 -22.82 -7.38
CA ILE A 403 11.91 -22.27 -6.13
C ILE A 403 12.95 -22.29 -5.01
N MET A 404 13.64 -23.41 -4.81
CA MET A 404 14.69 -23.53 -3.79
C MET A 404 15.86 -22.56 -4.01
N LYS A 405 16.15 -22.23 -5.28
CA LYS A 405 17.17 -21.23 -5.65
C LYS A 405 16.64 -19.79 -5.67
N GLN A 406 15.43 -19.54 -5.19
CA GLN A 406 14.76 -18.24 -5.22
C GLN A 406 14.63 -17.64 -6.64
N ARG A 407 14.68 -18.49 -7.68
CA ARG A 407 14.46 -18.12 -9.09
C ARG A 407 12.98 -18.23 -9.43
N ILE A 408 12.15 -17.53 -8.65
CA ILE A 408 10.69 -17.58 -8.78
C ILE A 408 10.22 -17.20 -10.20
N PRO A 409 10.73 -16.15 -10.87
CA PRO A 409 10.28 -15.82 -12.23
C PRO A 409 10.51 -16.96 -13.24
N ASP A 410 11.63 -17.67 -13.13
CA ASP A 410 11.93 -18.81 -14.00
C ASP A 410 11.01 -20.00 -13.70
N ALA A 411 10.71 -20.25 -12.41
CA ALA A 411 9.77 -21.28 -11.99
C ALA A 411 8.37 -21.01 -12.55
N VAL A 412 7.93 -19.74 -12.52
CA VAL A 412 6.64 -19.29 -13.10
C VAL A 412 6.63 -19.49 -14.61
N SER A 413 7.70 -19.10 -15.31
CA SER A 413 7.82 -19.28 -16.77
C SER A 413 7.72 -20.75 -17.16
N LEU A 414 8.43 -21.63 -16.45
CA LEU A 414 8.36 -23.07 -16.67
C LEU A 414 6.97 -23.64 -16.34
N ALA A 415 6.36 -23.21 -15.24
CA ALA A 415 5.02 -23.65 -14.86
C ALA A 415 3.95 -23.27 -15.90
N LYS A 416 4.02 -22.07 -16.48
CA LYS A 416 3.11 -21.64 -17.56
C LYS A 416 3.20 -22.56 -18.78
N LYS A 417 4.42 -22.86 -19.24
CA LYS A 417 4.66 -23.81 -20.34
C LYS A 417 4.14 -25.22 -20.02
N ALA A 418 4.32 -25.65 -18.77
CA ALA A 418 3.84 -26.96 -18.33
C ALA A 418 2.30 -27.03 -18.27
N ILE A 419 1.61 -25.93 -17.92
CA ILE A 419 0.15 -25.82 -17.92
C ILE A 419 -0.44 -25.93 -19.32
N GLU A 420 0.23 -25.40 -20.35
CA GLU A 420 -0.21 -25.57 -21.75
C GLU A 420 -0.28 -27.04 -22.14
N ARG A 421 0.64 -27.86 -21.63
CA ARG A 421 0.66 -29.31 -21.84
C ARG A 421 -0.33 -30.05 -20.96
N ASN A 422 -0.37 -29.74 -19.66
CA ASN A 422 -1.29 -30.35 -18.71
C ASN A 422 -1.92 -29.31 -17.75
N PRO A 423 -3.11 -28.78 -18.09
CA PRO A 423 -3.82 -27.82 -17.24
C PRO A 423 -4.48 -28.45 -16.00
N GLN A 424 -4.39 -29.78 -15.82
CA GLN A 424 -4.95 -30.48 -14.66
C GLN A 424 -3.92 -30.72 -13.55
N GLN A 425 -2.67 -30.31 -13.73
CA GLN A 425 -1.61 -30.45 -12.73
C GLN A 425 -1.57 -29.23 -11.79
N ALA A 426 -2.11 -29.40 -10.57
CA ALA A 426 -2.27 -28.31 -9.60
C ALA A 426 -0.94 -27.68 -9.15
N TYR A 427 0.16 -28.44 -9.10
CA TYR A 427 1.44 -27.93 -8.63
C TYR A 427 2.02 -26.82 -9.51
N PHE A 428 1.73 -26.82 -10.82
CA PHE A 428 2.16 -25.75 -11.71
C PHE A 428 1.48 -24.43 -11.35
N TYR A 429 0.19 -24.46 -11.01
CA TYR A 429 -0.51 -23.28 -10.51
C TYR A 429 0.05 -22.82 -9.16
N TYR A 430 0.37 -23.74 -8.24
CA TYR A 430 1.02 -23.40 -6.98
C TYR A 430 2.31 -22.60 -7.19
N ALA A 431 3.18 -23.00 -8.13
CA ALA A 431 4.40 -22.26 -8.44
C ALA A 431 4.12 -20.82 -8.90
N ILE A 432 3.04 -20.61 -9.67
CA ILE A 432 2.60 -19.27 -10.09
C ILE A 432 2.16 -18.43 -8.88
N THR A 433 1.50 -19.04 -7.88
CA THR A 433 1.09 -18.32 -6.66
C THR A 433 2.27 -17.76 -5.86
N LEU A 434 3.50 -18.25 -6.07
CA LEU A 434 4.68 -17.75 -5.36
C LEU A 434 5.22 -16.42 -5.92
N ALA A 435 4.72 -15.97 -7.07
CA ALA A 435 5.05 -14.69 -7.66
C ALA A 435 4.67 -13.50 -6.75
N ALA A 436 5.27 -12.34 -7.01
CA ALA A 436 4.96 -11.10 -6.30
C ALA A 436 3.62 -10.47 -6.75
N ASP A 437 3.10 -10.89 -7.91
CA ASP A 437 1.84 -10.39 -8.44
C ASP A 437 0.65 -11.09 -7.77
N ASN A 438 -0.06 -10.35 -6.92
CA ASN A 438 -1.25 -10.84 -6.21
C ASN A 438 -2.40 -11.21 -7.15
N VAL A 439 -2.56 -10.49 -8.26
CA VAL A 439 -3.65 -10.71 -9.23
C VAL A 439 -3.43 -12.05 -9.94
N GLN A 440 -2.23 -12.25 -10.50
CA GLN A 440 -1.85 -13.52 -11.11
C GLN A 440 -1.84 -14.66 -10.09
N GLY A 441 -1.35 -14.40 -8.88
CA GLY A 441 -1.29 -15.38 -7.80
C GLY A 441 -2.67 -15.88 -7.36
N LEU A 442 -3.63 -14.98 -7.17
CA LEU A 442 -5.01 -15.34 -6.81
C LEU A 442 -5.69 -16.17 -7.89
N ARG A 443 -5.57 -15.75 -9.17
CA ARG A 443 -6.13 -16.52 -10.29
C ARG A 443 -5.53 -17.92 -10.33
N ALA A 444 -4.21 -18.03 -10.23
CA ALA A 444 -3.54 -19.32 -10.24
C ALA A 444 -4.03 -20.21 -9.10
N ALA A 445 -4.15 -19.69 -7.88
CA ALA A 445 -4.68 -20.43 -6.74
C ALA A 445 -6.10 -20.94 -7.00
N LYS A 446 -7.03 -20.08 -7.44
CA LYS A 446 -8.42 -20.46 -7.71
C LYS A 446 -8.56 -21.46 -8.87
N LYS A 447 -7.74 -21.35 -9.92
CA LYS A 447 -7.71 -22.33 -11.03
C LYS A 447 -7.11 -23.67 -10.57
N GLY A 448 -6.00 -23.64 -9.86
CA GLY A 448 -5.34 -24.83 -9.34
C GLY A 448 -6.22 -25.63 -8.36
N LEU A 449 -7.02 -24.95 -7.54
CA LEU A 449 -7.98 -25.60 -6.64
C LEU A 449 -9.12 -26.35 -7.38
N LYS A 450 -9.33 -26.07 -8.67
CA LYS A 450 -10.30 -26.78 -9.53
C LYS A 450 -9.68 -27.95 -10.32
N CYS A 451 -8.36 -28.14 -10.25
CA CYS A 451 -7.68 -29.23 -10.95
C CYS A 451 -8.08 -30.60 -10.41
N LYS A 452 -8.17 -31.61 -11.28
CA LYS A 452 -8.48 -33.00 -10.89
C LYS A 452 -7.34 -33.67 -10.10
N LEU A 453 -6.09 -33.34 -10.43
CA LEU A 453 -4.90 -33.90 -9.77
C LEU A 453 -4.44 -32.97 -8.64
N LEU A 454 -5.24 -32.92 -7.58
CA LEU A 454 -5.00 -32.05 -6.44
C LEU A 454 -4.65 -32.88 -5.21
N THR A 455 -3.37 -32.88 -4.82
CA THR A 455 -2.96 -33.52 -3.56
C THR A 455 -3.40 -32.69 -2.36
N PRO A 456 -3.60 -33.30 -1.17
CA PRO A 456 -3.95 -32.54 0.04
C PRO A 456 -2.94 -31.43 0.36
N PHE A 457 -1.64 -31.71 0.23
CA PHE A 457 -0.59 -30.71 0.44
C PHE A 457 -0.77 -29.51 -0.50
N VAL A 458 -0.86 -29.73 -1.81
CA VAL A 458 -0.99 -28.65 -2.79
C VAL A 458 -2.30 -27.88 -2.60
N LYS A 459 -3.39 -28.56 -2.24
CA LYS A 459 -4.68 -27.92 -1.89
C LYS A 459 -4.51 -26.87 -0.81
N TRP A 460 -3.94 -27.25 0.33
CA TRP A 460 -3.83 -26.33 1.47
C TRP A 460 -2.81 -25.22 1.20
N GLN A 461 -1.73 -25.50 0.48
CA GLN A 461 -0.80 -24.45 0.05
C GLN A 461 -1.47 -23.43 -0.87
N MET A 462 -2.27 -23.85 -1.85
CA MET A 462 -2.98 -22.89 -2.71
C MET A 462 -4.08 -22.14 -1.98
N MET A 463 -4.81 -22.80 -1.06
CA MET A 463 -5.88 -22.16 -0.31
C MET A 463 -5.35 -21.05 0.62
N GLN A 464 -4.22 -21.27 1.32
CA GLN A 464 -3.63 -20.19 2.13
C GLN A 464 -3.18 -19.01 1.25
N ARG A 465 -2.63 -19.28 0.06
CA ARG A 465 -2.27 -18.23 -0.91
C ARG A 465 -3.51 -17.50 -1.45
N ALA A 466 -4.61 -18.20 -1.68
CA ALA A 466 -5.88 -17.59 -2.09
C ALA A 466 -6.40 -16.61 -1.03
N VAL A 467 -6.41 -17.02 0.25
CA VAL A 467 -6.77 -16.15 1.38
C VAL A 467 -5.89 -14.91 1.40
N GLN A 468 -4.56 -15.08 1.35
CA GLN A 468 -3.63 -13.97 1.40
C GLN A 468 -3.82 -13.00 0.22
N HIS A 469 -3.80 -13.51 -1.01
CA HIS A 469 -3.88 -12.65 -2.19
C HIS A 469 -5.23 -11.93 -2.28
N ALA A 470 -6.34 -12.61 -1.99
CA ALA A 470 -7.66 -11.98 -1.99
C ALA A 470 -7.80 -10.95 -0.86
N GLY A 471 -7.30 -11.25 0.35
CA GLY A 471 -7.28 -10.31 1.46
C GLY A 471 -6.48 -9.04 1.14
N ASP A 472 -5.26 -9.19 0.63
CA ASP A 472 -4.39 -8.07 0.23
C ASP A 472 -5.04 -7.24 -0.90
N MET A 473 -5.63 -7.90 -1.91
CA MET A 473 -6.28 -7.20 -3.02
C MET A 473 -7.53 -6.43 -2.58
N GLY A 474 -8.39 -7.04 -1.76
CA GLY A 474 -9.59 -6.40 -1.25
C GLY A 474 -9.28 -5.14 -0.44
N ILE A 475 -8.28 -5.21 0.45
CA ILE A 475 -7.79 -4.05 1.20
C ILE A 475 -7.26 -2.98 0.24
N LYS A 476 -6.36 -3.35 -0.67
CA LYS A 476 -5.72 -2.40 -1.60
C LYS A 476 -6.75 -1.67 -2.46
N ILE A 477 -7.69 -2.39 -3.06
CA ILE A 477 -8.71 -1.80 -3.92
C ILE A 477 -9.58 -0.81 -3.16
N LEU A 478 -9.99 -1.13 -1.93
CA LEU A 478 -10.83 -0.24 -1.12
C LEU A 478 -10.04 0.94 -0.51
N GLN A 479 -8.73 0.80 -0.30
CA GLN A 479 -7.85 1.90 0.10
C GLN A 479 -7.64 2.95 -0.99
N ASP A 480 -7.88 2.61 -2.26
CA ASP A 480 -7.92 3.58 -3.36
C ASP A 480 -9.20 4.44 -3.35
N MET A 481 -10.02 4.31 -2.30
CA MET A 481 -11.23 5.08 -2.03
C MET A 481 -12.24 5.13 -3.19
N PRO A 482 -12.64 3.97 -3.76
CA PRO A 482 -13.69 3.94 -4.79
C PRO A 482 -15.02 4.42 -4.21
N GLU A 483 -15.85 5.06 -5.04
CA GLU A 483 -17.17 5.49 -4.62
C GLU A 483 -18.12 4.30 -4.50
N VAL A 484 -19.13 4.41 -3.63
CA VAL A 484 -20.15 3.37 -3.49
C VAL A 484 -20.90 3.24 -4.81
N GLY A 485 -20.99 2.01 -5.31
CA GLY A 485 -21.57 1.71 -6.62
C GLY A 485 -20.55 1.61 -7.75
N ASP A 486 -19.30 2.03 -7.54
CA ASP A 486 -18.21 1.75 -8.48
C ASP A 486 -17.94 0.24 -8.54
N GLN A 487 -17.60 -0.25 -9.73
CA GLN A 487 -17.22 -1.65 -9.92
C GLN A 487 -16.07 -2.05 -8.98
N ARG A 488 -15.06 -1.18 -8.83
CA ARG A 488 -13.91 -1.40 -7.95
C ARG A 488 -14.33 -1.57 -6.48
N TRP A 489 -15.35 -0.82 -6.04
CA TRP A 489 -15.86 -0.95 -4.68
C TRP A 489 -16.48 -2.34 -4.45
N ALA A 490 -17.31 -2.81 -5.39
CA ALA A 490 -17.89 -4.15 -5.32
C ALA A 490 -16.84 -5.25 -5.40
N GLU A 491 -15.86 -5.13 -6.32
CA GLU A 491 -14.73 -6.06 -6.46
C GLU A 491 -13.93 -6.18 -5.16
N GLY A 492 -13.60 -5.05 -4.52
CA GLY A 492 -12.88 -5.04 -3.26
C GLY A 492 -13.59 -5.85 -2.16
N ILE A 493 -14.91 -5.69 -2.04
CA ILE A 493 -15.73 -6.44 -1.08
C ILE A 493 -15.82 -7.93 -1.46
N ALA A 494 -15.95 -8.23 -2.75
CA ALA A 494 -15.97 -9.61 -3.25
C ALA A 494 -14.67 -10.36 -2.92
N PHE A 495 -13.51 -9.71 -3.07
CA PHE A 495 -12.22 -10.31 -2.68
C PHE A 495 -12.13 -10.59 -1.19
N LEU A 496 -12.56 -9.67 -0.32
CA LEU A 496 -12.55 -9.89 1.13
C LEU A 496 -13.48 -11.02 1.56
N SER A 497 -14.66 -11.09 0.93
CA SER A 497 -15.64 -12.16 1.16
C SER A 497 -15.07 -13.51 0.77
N SER A 498 -14.48 -13.61 -0.43
CA SER A 498 -13.78 -14.82 -0.87
C SER A 498 -12.62 -15.20 0.06
N ALA A 499 -11.87 -14.23 0.57
CA ALA A 499 -10.76 -14.51 1.49
C ALA A 499 -11.29 -15.08 2.82
N LEU A 500 -12.41 -14.57 3.33
CA LEU A 500 -13.03 -15.04 4.57
C LEU A 500 -13.60 -16.46 4.41
N GLU A 501 -14.23 -16.76 3.28
CA GLU A 501 -14.76 -18.09 2.96
C GLU A 501 -13.64 -19.12 2.79
N ASP A 502 -12.60 -18.80 2.01
CA ASP A 502 -11.43 -19.66 1.86
C ASP A 502 -10.74 -19.90 3.20
N ALA A 503 -10.65 -18.87 4.05
CA ALA A 503 -10.05 -19.00 5.38
C ALA A 503 -10.89 -19.92 6.28
N ARG A 504 -12.21 -19.81 6.24
CA ARG A 504 -13.11 -20.73 6.97
C ARG A 504 -12.92 -22.18 6.49
N ALA A 505 -12.97 -22.41 5.18
CA ALA A 505 -12.78 -23.74 4.60
C ALA A 505 -11.39 -24.34 4.94
N TYR A 506 -10.37 -23.49 5.00
CA TYR A 506 -9.03 -23.88 5.43
C TYR A 506 -9.02 -24.30 6.90
N LEU A 507 -9.59 -23.49 7.79
CA LEU A 507 -9.69 -23.81 9.21
C LEU A 507 -10.42 -25.13 9.40
N ASP A 508 -11.54 -25.36 8.70
CA ASP A 508 -12.35 -26.56 8.89
C ASP A 508 -11.69 -27.83 8.33
N GLY A 509 -10.85 -27.71 7.30
CA GLY A 509 -10.34 -28.87 6.56
C GLY A 509 -8.84 -29.16 6.66
N ALA A 510 -8.00 -28.16 6.94
CA ALA A 510 -6.55 -28.32 6.96
C ALA A 510 -6.06 -29.01 8.26
N PRO A 511 -4.91 -29.70 8.22
CA PRO A 511 -4.31 -30.28 9.42
C PRO A 511 -4.10 -29.24 10.53
N PRO A 512 -4.38 -29.58 11.81
CA PRO A 512 -4.23 -28.64 12.92
C PRO A 512 -2.79 -28.19 13.14
N ASP A 513 -1.83 -29.02 12.72
CA ASP A 513 -0.39 -28.78 12.77
C ASP A 513 0.18 -28.17 11.47
N ASN A 514 -0.68 -27.79 10.52
CA ASN A 514 -0.22 -27.14 9.29
C ASN A 514 0.50 -25.83 9.64
N ARG A 515 1.72 -25.68 9.13
CA ARG A 515 2.57 -24.51 9.43
C ARG A 515 1.94 -23.16 9.07
N HIS A 516 1.01 -23.12 8.11
CA HIS A 516 0.31 -21.89 7.69
C HIS A 516 -0.99 -21.64 8.46
N MET A 517 -1.42 -22.56 9.34
CA MET A 517 -2.64 -22.43 10.13
C MET A 517 -2.72 -21.09 10.85
N LYS A 518 -1.64 -20.66 11.51
CA LYS A 518 -1.57 -19.38 12.21
C LYS A 518 -1.85 -18.18 11.29
N ASN A 519 -1.23 -18.15 10.11
CA ASN A 519 -1.37 -17.06 9.16
C ASN A 519 -2.80 -16.96 8.63
N VAL A 520 -3.43 -18.09 8.33
CA VAL A 520 -4.82 -18.14 7.89
C VAL A 520 -5.76 -17.74 9.03
N ILE A 521 -5.48 -18.15 10.28
CA ILE A 521 -6.27 -17.72 11.44
C ILE A 521 -6.13 -16.21 11.68
N TYR A 522 -4.95 -15.61 11.49
CA TYR A 522 -4.80 -14.15 11.60
C TYR A 522 -5.72 -13.42 10.61
N TRP A 523 -5.71 -13.86 9.35
CA TRP A 523 -6.63 -13.35 8.33
C TRP A 523 -8.09 -13.58 8.71
N PHE A 524 -8.45 -14.80 9.10
CA PHE A 524 -9.82 -15.14 9.50
C PHE A 524 -10.34 -14.22 10.61
N ILE A 525 -9.53 -13.99 11.65
CA ILE A 525 -9.88 -13.12 12.77
C ILE A 525 -10.07 -11.68 12.29
N LEU A 526 -9.10 -11.12 11.56
CA LEU A 526 -9.17 -9.73 11.07
C LEU A 526 -10.34 -9.52 10.10
N LEU A 527 -10.56 -10.45 9.17
CA LEU A 527 -11.67 -10.41 8.22
C LEU A 527 -13.02 -10.58 8.94
N THR A 528 -13.11 -11.44 9.97
CA THR A 528 -14.34 -11.54 10.78
C THR A 528 -14.61 -10.23 11.52
N MET A 529 -13.58 -9.60 12.09
CA MET A 529 -13.67 -8.28 12.72
C MET A 529 -14.09 -7.19 11.73
N LEU A 530 -13.67 -7.30 10.47
CA LEU A 530 -13.98 -6.37 9.40
C LEU A 530 -15.41 -6.57 8.85
N MET A 531 -15.88 -7.81 8.72
CA MET A 531 -17.07 -8.13 7.94
C MET A 531 -18.34 -8.34 8.79
N LYS A 532 -18.21 -8.93 9.97
CA LYS A 532 -19.37 -9.25 10.81
C LYS A 532 -19.96 -7.98 11.42
N GLU A 533 -21.24 -7.66 11.22
CA GLU A 533 -21.83 -6.38 11.67
C GLU A 533 -22.02 -6.26 13.19
N ASP A 534 -22.27 -7.39 13.86
CA ASP A 534 -22.44 -7.44 15.30
C ASP A 534 -21.31 -8.27 15.92
N LEU A 535 -20.43 -7.60 16.65
CA LEU A 535 -19.40 -8.23 17.47
C LEU A 535 -19.53 -7.75 18.90
N SER A 536 -19.49 -8.72 19.81
CA SER A 536 -19.46 -8.44 21.23
C SER A 536 -18.19 -7.69 21.66
N LEU A 537 -18.31 -6.87 22.71
CA LEU A 537 -17.17 -6.16 23.28
C LEU A 537 -16.09 -7.11 23.83
N ASP A 538 -16.47 -8.32 24.28
CA ASP A 538 -15.53 -9.33 24.76
C ASP A 538 -15.03 -10.28 23.66
N LEU A 539 -15.48 -10.07 22.42
CA LEU A 539 -15.13 -10.86 21.24
C LEU A 539 -15.36 -12.37 21.43
N HIS A 540 -16.42 -12.76 22.15
CA HIS A 540 -16.68 -14.19 22.42
C HIS A 540 -16.85 -15.03 21.15
N GLU A 541 -17.29 -14.41 20.06
CA GLU A 541 -17.45 -15.05 18.75
C GLU A 541 -16.11 -15.47 18.12
N LEU A 542 -15.00 -14.88 18.58
CA LEU A 542 -13.64 -15.19 18.14
C LEU A 542 -12.93 -16.17 19.08
N LYS A 543 -13.50 -16.52 20.23
CA LYS A 543 -12.90 -17.46 21.20
C LYS A 543 -12.48 -18.80 20.55
N PRO A 544 -13.32 -19.46 19.73
CA PRO A 544 -12.92 -20.72 19.08
C PRO A 544 -11.69 -20.55 18.16
N SER A 545 -11.62 -19.43 17.44
CA SER A 545 -10.47 -19.13 16.56
C SER A 545 -9.21 -18.79 17.35
N LEU A 546 -9.34 -18.12 18.49
CA LEU A 546 -8.23 -17.81 19.39
C LEU A 546 -7.67 -19.07 20.06
N GLU A 547 -8.52 -20.01 20.46
CA GLU A 547 -8.11 -21.31 20.98
C GLU A 547 -7.36 -22.13 19.92
N LYS A 548 -7.89 -22.15 18.69
CA LYS A 548 -7.22 -22.80 17.56
C LYS A 548 -5.89 -22.14 17.20
N LEU A 549 -5.81 -20.81 17.30
CA LEU A 549 -4.55 -20.08 17.09
C LEU A 549 -3.52 -20.47 18.16
N LYS A 550 -3.93 -20.57 19.42
CA LYS A 550 -3.06 -21.02 20.50
C LYS A 550 -2.51 -22.42 20.24
N ALA A 551 -3.37 -23.36 19.82
CA ALA A 551 -2.92 -24.71 19.46
C ALA A 551 -1.89 -24.69 18.30
N ALA A 552 -2.14 -23.89 17.26
CA ALA A 552 -1.20 -23.73 16.15
C ALA A 552 0.14 -23.08 16.58
N ASP A 553 0.11 -22.14 17.53
CA ASP A 553 1.31 -21.56 18.15
C ASP A 553 2.08 -22.60 18.98
N ASP A 554 1.37 -23.47 19.71
CA ASP A 554 1.93 -24.56 20.50
C ASP A 554 2.63 -25.60 19.61
N PHE A 555 1.98 -26.06 18.53
CA PHE A 555 2.60 -26.94 17.53
C PHE A 555 3.88 -26.34 16.97
N SER A 556 3.83 -25.08 16.56
CA SER A 556 4.98 -24.38 15.99
C SER A 556 6.15 -24.28 16.96
N THR A 557 5.86 -23.95 18.22
CA THR A 557 6.86 -23.87 19.28
C THR A 557 7.45 -25.25 19.56
N PHE A 558 6.63 -26.29 19.58
CA PHE A 558 7.06 -27.67 19.81
C PHE A 558 8.08 -28.14 18.76
N ILE A 559 7.83 -27.85 17.47
CA ILE A 559 8.75 -28.19 16.36
C ILE A 559 9.96 -27.25 16.24
N GLY A 560 10.14 -26.33 17.19
CA GLY A 560 11.31 -25.45 17.26
C GLY A 560 11.27 -24.25 16.30
N VAL A 561 10.07 -23.89 15.83
CA VAL A 561 9.80 -22.73 14.96
C VAL A 561 8.86 -21.80 15.72
N PRO A 562 9.34 -20.97 16.65
CA PRO A 562 8.44 -20.08 17.39
C PRO A 562 7.68 -19.19 16.40
N PRO A 563 6.38 -18.94 16.63
CA PRO A 563 5.59 -18.11 15.73
C PRO A 563 6.24 -16.72 15.54
N PRO A 564 6.54 -16.29 14.30
CA PRO A 564 7.22 -15.03 14.06
C PRO A 564 6.31 -13.84 14.36
N LYS A 565 6.93 -12.68 14.62
CA LYS A 565 6.23 -11.40 14.79
C LYS A 565 5.95 -10.76 13.43
N THR A 566 5.11 -11.37 12.60
CA THR A 566 4.76 -10.80 11.29
C THR A 566 3.82 -9.59 11.44
N ASN A 567 3.75 -8.72 10.41
CA ASN A 567 2.81 -7.60 10.36
C ASN A 567 1.37 -8.03 10.68
N LEU A 568 0.94 -9.11 10.02
CA LEU A 568 -0.42 -9.61 10.15
C LEU A 568 -0.70 -10.12 11.56
N ARG A 569 0.25 -10.83 12.18
CA ARG A 569 0.13 -11.29 13.57
C ARG A 569 0.03 -10.13 14.54
N LEU A 570 0.94 -9.16 14.43
CA LEU A 570 0.97 -8.02 15.35
C LEU A 570 -0.30 -7.15 15.18
N ALA A 571 -0.78 -6.97 13.95
CA ALA A 571 -2.04 -6.30 13.67
C ALA A 571 -3.24 -7.05 14.28
N GLN A 572 -3.29 -8.38 14.13
CA GLN A 572 -4.31 -9.22 14.75
C GLN A 572 -4.29 -9.11 16.28
N GLN A 573 -3.11 -9.22 16.90
CA GLN A 573 -2.96 -9.09 18.35
C GLN A 573 -3.38 -7.71 18.84
N ALA A 574 -3.02 -6.64 18.13
CA ALA A 574 -3.41 -5.28 18.44
C ALA A 574 -4.93 -5.10 18.34
N ALA A 575 -5.55 -5.61 17.26
CA ALA A 575 -6.99 -5.53 17.05
C ALA A 575 -7.76 -6.19 18.21
N ILE A 576 -7.39 -7.41 18.60
CA ILE A 576 -8.02 -8.11 19.73
C ILE A 576 -7.77 -7.36 21.05
N LYS A 577 -6.50 -7.04 21.35
CA LYS A 577 -6.10 -6.43 22.62
C LYS A 577 -6.81 -5.11 22.88
N TYR A 578 -6.91 -4.26 21.86
CA TYR A 578 -7.41 -2.90 22.01
C TYR A 578 -8.89 -2.74 21.68
N TYR A 579 -9.57 -3.79 21.19
CA TYR A 579 -10.98 -3.71 20.78
C TYR A 579 -11.91 -3.06 21.82
N PRO A 580 -11.97 -3.51 23.09
CA PRO A 580 -12.95 -2.96 24.03
C PRO A 580 -12.73 -1.47 24.31
N ALA A 581 -11.46 -1.06 24.46
CA ALA A 581 -11.08 0.32 24.70
C ALA A 581 -11.31 1.20 23.46
N ALA A 582 -11.00 0.68 22.28
CA ALA A 582 -11.23 1.33 20.99
C ALA A 582 -12.72 1.66 20.77
N ILE A 583 -13.60 0.68 20.95
CA ILE A 583 -15.05 0.89 20.80
C ILE A 583 -15.55 1.89 21.84
N LYS A 584 -15.11 1.79 23.10
CA LYS A 584 -15.48 2.76 24.14
C LYS A 584 -15.06 4.19 23.79
N GLU A 585 -13.87 4.37 23.21
CA GLU A 585 -13.29 5.69 22.97
C GLU A 585 -13.79 6.33 21.65
N PHE A 586 -13.91 5.56 20.57
CA PHE A 586 -14.07 6.11 19.22
C PHE A 586 -15.31 5.65 18.45
N SER A 587 -16.13 4.71 18.96
CA SER A 587 -17.37 4.27 18.27
C SER A 587 -18.26 5.43 17.84
N ARG A 588 -18.47 6.40 18.75
CA ARG A 588 -19.26 7.61 18.47
C ARG A 588 -18.74 8.41 17.27
N VAL A 589 -17.43 8.49 17.06
CA VAL A 589 -16.84 9.23 15.94
C VAL A 589 -17.22 8.55 14.61
N TYR A 590 -17.13 7.22 14.56
CA TYR A 590 -17.53 6.46 13.38
C TYR A 590 -19.05 6.44 13.17
N ASP A 591 -19.86 6.40 14.23
CA ASP A 591 -21.32 6.54 14.12
C ASP A 591 -21.73 7.89 13.49
N ILE A 592 -21.01 8.97 13.85
CA ILE A 592 -21.23 10.30 13.28
C ILE A 592 -20.82 10.32 11.79
N LEU A 593 -19.68 9.72 11.46
CA LEU A 593 -19.21 9.60 10.08
C LEU A 593 -20.20 8.81 9.22
N ASP A 594 -20.64 7.65 9.69
CA ASP A 594 -21.56 6.77 8.98
C ASP A 594 -22.91 7.47 8.73
N LYS A 595 -23.42 8.20 9.71
CA LYS A 595 -24.62 9.04 9.54
C LYS A 595 -24.41 10.14 8.49
N ALA A 596 -23.23 10.77 8.47
CA ALA A 596 -22.90 11.83 7.51
C ALA A 596 -22.65 11.32 6.08
N LYS A 597 -22.23 10.06 5.92
CA LYS A 597 -22.13 9.38 4.62
C LYS A 597 -23.48 8.90 4.10
N GLY A 598 -24.48 8.75 4.97
CA GLY A 598 -25.84 8.33 4.63
C GLY A 598 -25.98 6.81 4.52
N ALA A 599 -27.22 6.34 4.48
CA ALA A 599 -27.53 4.90 4.44
C ALA A 599 -27.12 4.23 3.12
N GLU A 600 -26.96 4.98 2.04
CA GLU A 600 -26.62 4.46 0.71
C GLU A 600 -25.25 3.76 0.67
N GLY A 601 -24.31 4.14 1.54
CA GLY A 601 -23.01 3.46 1.67
C GLY A 601 -23.01 2.20 2.54
N SER A 602 -24.14 1.87 3.18
CA SER A 602 -24.21 0.84 4.23
C SER A 602 -24.68 -0.52 3.73
N THR A 603 -25.38 -0.59 2.59
CA THR A 603 -25.94 -1.86 2.13
C THR A 603 -24.83 -2.74 1.61
N ALA A 604 -24.56 -3.83 2.33
CA ALA A 604 -23.72 -4.90 1.84
C ALA A 604 -24.22 -5.29 0.43
N PRO A 605 -23.33 -5.30 -0.58
CA PRO A 605 -23.71 -5.75 -1.91
C PRO A 605 -24.27 -7.18 -1.84
N ASN A 606 -25.28 -7.47 -2.65
CA ASN A 606 -25.90 -8.80 -2.69
C ASN A 606 -24.81 -9.87 -2.91
N GLN A 607 -24.74 -10.86 -2.03
CA GLN A 607 -23.74 -11.92 -2.06
C GLN A 607 -23.68 -12.64 -3.41
N ASP A 608 -24.84 -12.97 -4.00
CA ASP A 608 -24.91 -13.60 -5.32
C ASP A 608 -24.26 -12.72 -6.41
N ARG A 609 -24.39 -11.40 -6.29
CA ARG A 609 -23.78 -10.47 -7.23
C ARG A 609 -22.26 -10.42 -7.05
N LEU A 610 -21.77 -10.42 -5.81
CA LEU A 610 -20.33 -10.41 -5.52
C LEU A 610 -19.64 -11.67 -6.04
N GLU A 611 -20.26 -12.83 -5.87
CA GLU A 611 -19.74 -14.10 -6.40
C GLU A 611 -19.67 -14.08 -7.94
N ASN A 612 -20.70 -13.54 -8.59
CA ASN A 612 -20.75 -13.37 -10.04
C ASN A 612 -19.69 -12.36 -10.54
N ASP A 613 -19.54 -11.22 -9.87
CA ASP A 613 -18.55 -10.19 -10.23
C ASP A 613 -17.12 -10.74 -10.08
N LEU A 614 -16.85 -11.51 -9.02
CA LEU A 614 -15.57 -12.19 -8.82
C LEU A 614 -15.31 -13.26 -9.90
N ALA A 615 -16.32 -14.05 -10.24
CA ALA A 615 -16.20 -15.06 -11.29
C ALA A 615 -15.91 -14.41 -12.66
N ALA A 616 -16.67 -13.36 -13.01
CA ALA A 616 -16.46 -12.59 -14.23
C ALA A 616 -15.06 -11.98 -14.29
N TRP A 617 -14.58 -11.40 -13.18
CA TRP A 617 -13.23 -10.86 -13.08
C TRP A 617 -12.14 -11.92 -13.25
N LEU A 618 -12.35 -13.13 -12.69
CA LEU A 618 -11.42 -14.24 -12.84
C LEU A 618 -11.34 -14.76 -14.29
N ASP A 619 -12.45 -14.69 -15.04
CA ASP A 619 -12.61 -15.18 -16.40
C ASP A 619 -12.15 -14.17 -17.48
N ASP A 620 -12.39 -12.86 -17.30
CA ASP A 620 -12.09 -11.82 -18.30
C ASP A 620 -10.58 -11.64 -18.56
N MET A 621 -9.77 -11.87 -17.54
CA MET A 621 -8.32 -11.77 -17.66
C MET A 621 -7.72 -13.06 -18.23
N LYS A 622 -7.59 -13.12 -19.56
CA LYS A 622 -6.78 -14.13 -20.25
C LYS A 622 -5.32 -14.07 -19.74
N LEU A 623 -4.69 -15.24 -19.57
CA LEU A 623 -3.29 -15.37 -19.11
C LEU A 623 -2.27 -15.00 -20.20
N GLU A 624 -2.67 -14.27 -21.25
CA GLU A 624 -1.82 -14.00 -22.41
C GLU A 624 -0.66 -13.06 -22.04
N ASP A 625 0.52 -13.48 -22.51
CA ASP A 625 1.88 -12.97 -22.34
C ASP A 625 2.05 -11.54 -21.83
N GLY A 626 2.04 -11.39 -20.50
CA GLY A 626 2.92 -10.51 -19.70
C GLY A 626 2.95 -9.00 -20.01
N THR A 627 2.22 -8.59 -21.03
CA THR A 627 2.03 -7.23 -21.48
C THR A 627 0.64 -6.88 -20.96
N MET A 628 0.59 -6.53 -19.67
CA MET A 628 -0.50 -5.65 -19.25
C MET A 628 -0.33 -4.40 -20.11
N GLU A 629 -1.10 -4.30 -21.20
CA GLU A 629 -1.53 -2.98 -21.65
C GLU A 629 -2.09 -2.34 -20.40
N ASP A 630 -1.36 -1.35 -19.92
CA ASP A 630 -1.69 -0.53 -18.77
C ASP A 630 -3.18 -0.24 -18.88
N ILE A 631 -4.00 -0.92 -18.06
CA ILE A 631 -5.37 -0.48 -17.77
C ILE A 631 -5.15 0.78 -16.95
N GLY A 632 -4.65 1.80 -17.65
CA GLY A 632 -4.27 3.07 -17.13
C GLY A 632 -5.56 3.66 -16.63
N ALA A 633 -5.75 3.50 -15.32
CA ALA A 633 -6.39 4.43 -14.43
C ALA A 633 -7.18 5.49 -15.19
N ARG A 634 -8.38 5.12 -15.67
CA ARG A 634 -9.44 6.07 -15.94
C ARG A 634 -9.95 6.56 -14.58
N CYS A 635 -9.06 7.22 -13.82
CA CYS A 635 -9.38 7.93 -12.59
C CYS A 635 -10.05 9.25 -12.97
N GLN A 636 -11.33 9.16 -13.32
CA GLN A 636 -12.26 10.29 -13.29
C GLN A 636 -13.29 10.04 -12.18
N GLY A 637 -12.83 9.73 -10.97
CA GLY A 637 -13.66 9.73 -9.77
C GLY A 637 -13.81 11.17 -9.28
N SER A 638 -14.98 11.76 -9.47
CA SER A 638 -15.33 13.09 -9.00
C SER A 638 -15.61 13.05 -7.51
N THR A 639 -14.59 13.24 -6.66
CA THR A 639 -14.80 13.34 -5.22
C THR A 639 -15.84 14.43 -4.90
N ASN A 640 -17.02 14.00 -4.45
CA ASN A 640 -18.09 14.87 -3.95
C ASN A 640 -17.74 15.37 -2.54
N HIS A 641 -16.70 16.19 -2.43
CA HIS A 641 -16.56 17.10 -1.29
C HIS A 641 -17.46 18.32 -1.51
N ALA A 642 -17.93 18.94 -0.42
CA ALA A 642 -18.69 20.19 -0.47
C ALA A 642 -17.81 21.31 -1.05
N LYS A 643 -17.80 21.39 -2.39
CA LYS A 643 -16.97 22.26 -3.19
C LYS A 643 -17.51 23.69 -3.14
N VAL A 644 -16.65 24.63 -2.78
CA VAL A 644 -16.68 25.91 -3.49
C VAL A 644 -16.29 25.58 -4.92
N ASN A 645 -17.11 25.98 -5.88
CA ASN A 645 -17.13 25.59 -7.29
C ASN A 645 -15.83 25.97 -8.06
N TYR A 646 -14.67 25.45 -7.66
CA TYR A 646 -13.39 25.55 -8.39
C TYR A 646 -13.25 24.42 -9.42
N ASP A 647 -14.10 23.38 -9.34
CA ASP A 647 -14.14 22.25 -10.26
C ASP A 647 -14.77 22.54 -11.63
N GLN A 648 -15.17 23.78 -11.91
CA GLN A 648 -15.61 24.14 -13.27
C GLN A 648 -14.46 24.18 -14.27
N ILE A 649 -13.21 24.19 -13.81
CA ILE A 649 -12.05 24.25 -14.70
C ILE A 649 -11.60 22.84 -15.08
N THR A 650 -12.03 22.38 -16.25
CA THR A 650 -11.49 21.16 -16.86
C THR A 650 -10.05 21.42 -17.36
N LEU A 651 -9.07 21.12 -16.52
CA LEU A 651 -7.65 21.11 -16.89
C LEU A 651 -7.27 19.76 -17.51
N TYR A 652 -6.19 19.74 -18.30
CA TYR A 652 -5.61 18.45 -18.67
C TYR A 652 -5.00 17.82 -17.43
N ARG A 653 -5.14 16.51 -17.29
CA ARG A 653 -4.41 15.75 -16.29
C ARG A 653 -3.26 15.04 -16.98
N CYS A 654 -2.09 15.04 -16.34
CA CYS A 654 -0.98 14.24 -16.79
C CYS A 654 -1.40 12.76 -16.83
N SER A 655 -1.17 12.08 -17.95
CA SER A 655 -1.50 10.65 -18.07
C SER A 655 -0.69 9.74 -17.13
N TRP A 656 0.41 10.24 -16.58
CA TRP A 656 1.28 9.49 -15.67
C TRP A 656 0.97 9.81 -14.20
N CYS A 657 1.12 11.08 -13.80
CA CYS A 657 0.98 11.46 -12.39
C CYS A 657 -0.38 12.06 -12.01
N GLY A 658 -1.33 12.17 -12.96
CA GLY A 658 -2.67 12.72 -12.71
C GLY A 658 -2.75 14.22 -12.42
N ASN A 659 -1.61 14.90 -12.27
CA ASN A 659 -1.55 16.32 -11.92
C ASN A 659 -2.24 17.21 -12.98
N PRO A 660 -3.08 18.16 -12.55
CA PRO A 660 -3.77 19.06 -13.45
C PRO A 660 -2.84 20.17 -13.99
N SER A 661 -2.89 20.44 -15.29
CA SER A 661 -2.21 21.56 -15.94
C SER A 661 -3.01 22.14 -17.12
N ALA A 662 -2.96 23.45 -17.29
CA ALA A 662 -3.50 24.17 -18.42
C ALA A 662 -2.66 24.00 -19.69
N VAL A 663 -1.35 23.73 -19.54
CA VAL A 663 -0.36 23.74 -20.62
C VAL A 663 0.23 22.36 -20.93
N LEU A 664 0.31 21.44 -19.97
CA LEU A 664 0.88 20.10 -20.19
C LEU A 664 -0.16 18.99 -20.16
N ARG A 665 0.04 17.98 -21.03
CA ARG A 665 -0.72 16.71 -21.02
C ARG A 665 0.10 15.53 -20.48
N LYS A 666 1.43 15.68 -20.44
CA LYS A 666 2.39 14.69 -19.93
C LYS A 666 3.50 15.45 -19.21
N CYS A 667 3.88 14.99 -18.02
CA CYS A 667 5.03 15.52 -17.30
C CYS A 667 6.32 14.85 -17.79
N THR A 668 7.45 15.55 -17.71
CA THR A 668 8.79 15.04 -18.07
C THR A 668 9.42 14.19 -16.97
N CYS A 669 8.67 13.77 -15.93
CA CYS A 669 9.17 13.12 -14.71
C CYS A 669 9.80 11.72 -14.89
N ILE A 670 10.40 11.42 -16.05
CA ILE A 670 11.03 10.13 -16.35
C ILE A 670 12.54 10.10 -16.04
N PHE A 671 13.22 11.21 -15.67
CA PHE A 671 14.70 11.19 -15.68
C PHE A 671 15.48 11.53 -14.40
N ASP A 672 14.92 12.15 -13.36
CA ASP A 672 15.77 12.56 -12.20
C ASP A 672 15.90 11.51 -11.09
N SER A 673 15.16 10.40 -11.15
CA SER A 673 15.35 9.25 -10.23
C SER A 673 16.23 8.14 -10.82
N ALA A 674 16.76 8.30 -12.04
CA ALA A 674 17.55 7.28 -12.75
C ALA A 674 19.06 7.54 -12.76
N ILE A 675 19.57 8.61 -12.14
CA ILE A 675 21.02 8.86 -12.02
C ILE A 675 21.49 8.50 -10.61
N ALA A 676 21.39 7.21 -10.28
CA ALA A 676 22.30 6.49 -9.39
C ALA A 676 22.02 4.98 -9.53
N ASP A 677 23.04 4.26 -10.00
CA ASP A 677 23.14 2.80 -10.23
C ASP A 677 22.60 2.24 -11.56
N GLU A 678 23.55 1.87 -12.43
CA GLU A 678 23.39 0.86 -13.48
C GLU A 678 22.92 -0.45 -12.85
N THR A 679 21.64 -0.80 -13.02
CA THR A 679 21.16 -2.16 -13.28
C THR A 679 19.69 -2.08 -13.69
N VAL A 680 19.39 -2.61 -14.87
CA VAL A 680 18.06 -2.67 -15.48
C VAL A 680 17.07 -3.38 -14.53
N VAL A 681 16.05 -2.66 -14.05
CA VAL A 681 14.81 -3.24 -13.50
C VAL A 681 13.64 -2.28 -13.78
N ASP A 682 12.61 -2.83 -14.42
CA ASP A 682 11.40 -2.16 -14.91
C ASP A 682 10.49 -1.54 -13.83
N ASP A 683 9.80 -0.48 -14.25
CA ASP A 683 8.91 0.41 -13.51
C ASP A 683 7.59 -0.26 -13.05
N ALA A 684 7.31 -0.20 -11.74
CA ALA A 684 5.97 -0.35 -11.15
C ALA A 684 5.95 0.29 -9.73
N PHE A 685 5.67 1.59 -9.69
CA PHE A 685 5.56 2.38 -8.45
C PHE A 685 4.26 1.99 -7.70
N VAL A 686 4.31 1.97 -6.35
CA VAL A 686 3.29 1.51 -5.36
C VAL A 686 3.40 0.05 -4.88
N MET A 687 4.01 -0.90 -5.59
CA MET A 687 4.21 -2.27 -5.08
C MET A 687 5.55 -2.48 -4.33
N TYR A 688 6.45 -1.50 -4.35
CA TYR A 688 7.87 -1.74 -4.07
C TYR A 688 8.28 -1.77 -2.59
N HIS A 689 7.36 -1.49 -1.64
CA HIS A 689 7.69 -1.56 -0.21
C HIS A 689 7.48 -2.93 0.45
N PHE A 690 6.84 -3.90 -0.22
CA PHE A 690 6.68 -5.26 0.30
C PHE A 690 7.83 -6.22 -0.01
N SER A 691 8.69 -5.91 -1.00
CA SER A 691 9.75 -6.84 -1.45
C SER A 691 11.19 -6.29 -1.37
N ARG A 692 11.41 -4.97 -1.30
CA ARG A 692 12.79 -4.42 -1.36
C ARG A 692 13.63 -4.64 -0.10
N GLN A 693 13.02 -4.88 1.07
CA GLN A 693 13.77 -5.29 2.25
C GLN A 693 14.25 -6.75 2.22
N ARG A 694 13.72 -7.60 1.32
CA ARG A 694 14.20 -8.98 1.16
C ARG A 694 15.57 -9.11 0.49
N MET A 695 16.09 -8.07 -0.16
CA MET A 695 17.40 -8.12 -0.83
C MET A 695 18.51 -7.28 -0.16
N CYS A 696 18.20 -6.47 0.86
CA CYS A 696 19.16 -5.51 1.42
C CYS A 696 19.78 -5.87 2.79
N LYS A 697 19.51 -7.06 3.35
CA LYS A 697 20.10 -7.48 4.63
C LYS A 697 21.46 -8.22 4.54
N ASP A 698 21.97 -8.52 3.35
CA ASP A 698 23.27 -9.21 3.15
C ASP A 698 24.43 -8.31 2.65
N LYS A 699 24.32 -6.98 2.77
CA LYS A 699 25.49 -6.09 2.56
C LYS A 699 26.23 -5.87 3.88
N VAL A 700 27.11 -6.82 4.19
CA VAL A 700 28.24 -6.64 5.12
C VAL A 700 28.98 -5.35 4.77
N LEU A 701 29.18 -4.48 5.76
CA LEU A 701 29.99 -3.27 5.68
C LEU A 701 31.35 -3.54 5.01
N ARG A 702 31.56 -3.01 3.80
CA ARG A 702 32.90 -2.69 3.29
C ARG A 702 33.16 -1.20 3.51
N LEU A 703 33.49 -0.85 4.76
CA LEU A 703 34.19 0.41 5.03
C LEU A 703 35.64 0.24 4.55
N ARG A 704 36.06 1.09 3.62
CA ARG A 704 37.50 1.29 3.33
C ARG A 704 38.12 1.98 4.55
N VAL A 705 38.86 1.22 5.35
CA VAL A 705 39.74 1.74 6.40
C VAL A 705 41.18 1.76 5.84
N PRO A 706 41.97 2.83 6.07
CA PRO A 706 43.36 2.87 5.65
C PRO A 706 44.20 1.81 6.39
N LYS A 707 45.22 1.27 5.71
CA LYS A 707 46.12 0.23 6.25
C LYS A 707 46.82 0.71 7.52
N ILE A 708 46.50 0.10 8.66
CA ILE A 708 47.26 0.17 9.91
C ILE A 708 48.01 -1.17 10.08
N PRO A 709 49.29 -1.19 10.52
CA PRO A 709 50.06 -2.42 10.71
C PRO A 709 49.41 -3.38 11.71
N LEU A 710 49.46 -4.68 11.40
CA LEU A 710 48.76 -5.79 12.08
C LEU A 710 49.02 -5.90 13.60
N VAL A 711 50.06 -5.24 14.11
CA VAL A 711 50.47 -5.29 15.53
C VAL A 711 49.66 -4.33 16.40
N GLN A 712 49.17 -3.20 15.86
CA GLN A 712 48.38 -2.23 16.64
C GLN A 712 46.92 -2.69 16.86
N ALA A 713 46.37 -3.44 15.90
CA ALA A 713 44.98 -3.90 15.94
C ALA A 713 44.72 -4.99 17.00
N GLN A 714 45.76 -5.71 17.45
CA GLN A 714 45.62 -6.71 18.51
C GLN A 714 45.59 -6.07 19.91
N GLU A 715 46.30 -4.96 20.14
CA GLU A 715 46.28 -4.24 21.42
C GLU A 715 44.96 -3.48 21.64
N ASP A 716 44.38 -2.91 20.59
CA ASP A 716 43.11 -2.17 20.69
C ASP A 716 41.89 -3.08 20.95
N VAL A 717 41.92 -4.31 20.42
CA VAL A 717 40.88 -5.33 20.70
C VAL A 717 40.99 -5.87 22.13
N GLN A 718 42.20 -5.89 22.72
CA GLN A 718 42.39 -6.27 24.12
C GLN A 718 41.98 -5.16 25.09
N ARG A 719 42.16 -3.88 24.74
CA ARG A 719 41.66 -2.75 25.56
C ARG A 719 40.12 -2.67 25.56
N LEU A 720 39.48 -2.87 24.42
CA LEU A 720 38.01 -2.82 24.33
C LEU A 720 37.30 -3.98 25.06
N ARG A 721 37.99 -5.10 25.34
CA ARG A 721 37.46 -6.19 26.17
C ARG A 721 37.54 -5.91 27.67
N CYS A 722 38.51 -5.10 28.13
CA CYS A 722 38.64 -4.77 29.56
C CYS A 722 37.67 -3.67 30.01
N ASP A 723 37.19 -2.82 29.10
CA ASP A 723 36.26 -1.72 29.43
C ASP A 723 34.77 -2.12 29.37
N SER A 724 34.43 -3.34 28.93
CA SER A 724 33.05 -3.86 29.01
C SER A 724 32.78 -4.73 30.24
N GLU A 725 33.77 -4.91 31.12
CA GLU A 725 33.66 -5.64 32.39
C GLU A 725 33.92 -4.74 33.63
N ARG A 726 33.79 -3.42 33.46
CA ARG A 726 33.59 -2.42 34.53
C ARG A 726 32.30 -1.67 34.28
#